data_AF-J2S678-F1
#
_entry.id   AF-J2S678-F1
#
_cell.length_a   1.000
_cell.length_b   1.000
_cell.length_c   1.000
_cell.angle_alpha   90.00
_cell.angle_beta   90.00
_cell.angle_gamma   90.00
#
_symmetry.space_group_name_H-M   'P 1'
#
loop_
_entity.id
_entity.type
_entity.pdbx_description
1 polymer ?
#
loop_
_entity_poly.entity_id
_entity_poly.type
_entity_poly.pdbx_seq_one_letter_code
_entity_poly.pdbx_strand_id
1 'polypeptide(L)'
;MIRRFRLEQKSHYEKLVIAQRLSEMLEKFLDGRRAPLSIGAETGGIEEWDDVVIQHDERCQEHLQIKRQTTNFCTKDANKAKYLANCAKGKISLQPIDGPNPPPSNAPQKAPKPKDPDSVLDTAFASLAKHARKGTFEALPDRLFQLTLVGAELKIKDGLTINHLDELCKLCRQDGLNLTELANRKDGPTQRVYSWLTTWCGFENWTQICNTLRRVTIVCVGNDAALEQRCHASLGRHFTDPKRTLERLITYITGHTSDVSALGCHAVIREVEDGLRPDIVTWAQYLLSDEVKLSGKVWSFAGTHDLGGLVPRSAAGVVEHMWSSEPGNRKLRIYAPYKPPSGANLTLPSAILRMALHLPYGSQSLMLGEATWRASAGHELGLTFGSTETDLSNLPWNENPEGLTCALDKEFKTLRAACDEADALANAMDDLVWQRLIQGVADKLAFISDSDLADAMETIWLDWLAAFVSAPDSRRKFLEQLLYPETEGKNAKHALRLGPRTLELLVTAVETMLLVAVGMGGTNTGWNSFPGAGPVLSIALRYWSGPTGKTPLVRELSDDHLMTVVGPSPAPVVILSGVSASPSDLMDAGMADDAEAFNSMAVERQPLLVVTRSGLFKHLRNGTLASVRLHFSTQWQERVAARQLAIQSYV
;
A
#
# COMPACT_ATOMS: atom_id res chain seq x y z
N MET A 1 15.35 -38.00 -15.03
CA MET A 1 14.72 -38.62 -13.85
C MET A 1 14.46 -37.48 -12.88
N ILE A 2 13.21 -37.00 -12.82
CA ILE A 2 12.82 -35.80 -12.07
C ILE A 2 12.97 -36.14 -10.57
N ARG A 3 13.95 -35.53 -9.88
CA ARG A 3 14.08 -35.62 -8.42
C ARG A 3 12.80 -35.01 -7.85
N ARG A 4 11.83 -35.86 -7.50
CA ARG A 4 10.53 -35.47 -6.95
C ARG A 4 10.78 -34.84 -5.59
N PHE A 5 10.73 -33.51 -5.52
CA PHE A 5 10.60 -32.77 -4.28
C PHE A 5 9.25 -33.14 -3.65
N ARG A 6 9.27 -33.74 -2.46
CA ARG A 6 8.05 -33.98 -1.68
C ARG A 6 8.24 -33.33 -0.33
N LEU A 7 7.76 -32.09 -0.18
CA LEU A 7 7.61 -31.47 1.13
C LEU A 7 6.62 -32.22 2.04
N GLU A 8 5.82 -33.14 1.49
CA GLU A 8 5.12 -34.20 2.25
C GLU A 8 6.06 -35.07 3.10
N GLN A 9 7.34 -35.17 2.72
CA GLN A 9 8.38 -35.93 3.43
C GLN A 9 9.26 -35.08 4.35
N LYS A 10 9.12 -33.75 4.36
CA LYS A 10 9.88 -32.92 5.30
C LYS A 10 9.39 -33.18 6.71
N SER A 11 10.35 -33.37 7.61
CA SER A 11 10.11 -33.58 9.03
C SER A 11 9.39 -32.37 9.62
N HIS A 12 8.64 -32.60 10.70
CA HIS A 12 7.96 -31.53 11.44
C HIS A 12 8.94 -30.39 11.83
N TYR A 13 10.17 -30.73 12.19
CA TYR A 13 11.22 -29.77 12.50
C TYR A 13 11.57 -28.83 11.34
N GLU A 14 11.73 -29.35 10.13
CA GLU A 14 12.02 -28.49 8.96
C GLU A 14 10.84 -27.55 8.67
N LYS A 15 9.61 -28.03 8.84
CA LYS A 15 8.41 -27.20 8.73
C LYS A 15 8.41 -26.10 9.79
N LEU A 16 8.81 -26.39 11.02
CA LEU A 16 8.96 -25.40 12.09
C LEU A 16 10.05 -24.37 11.78
N VAL A 17 11.19 -24.76 11.21
CA VAL A 17 12.23 -23.83 10.75
C VAL A 17 11.71 -22.89 9.66
N ILE A 18 10.98 -23.43 8.67
CA ILE A 18 10.34 -22.62 7.62
C ILE A 18 9.29 -21.69 8.23
N ALA A 19 8.44 -22.19 9.13
CA ALA A 19 7.42 -21.41 9.81
C ALA A 19 8.02 -20.27 10.64
N GLN A 20 9.17 -20.48 11.28
CA GLN A 20 9.89 -19.40 11.97
C GLN A 20 10.30 -18.30 10.98
N ARG A 21 10.88 -18.67 9.83
CA ARG A 21 11.29 -17.71 8.81
C ARG A 21 10.11 -16.94 8.21
N LEU A 22 8.99 -17.62 7.98
CA LEU A 22 7.74 -16.97 7.56
C LEU A 22 7.21 -16.02 8.63
N SER A 23 7.22 -16.43 9.90
CA SER A 23 6.78 -15.56 11.01
C SER A 23 7.63 -14.29 11.09
N GLU A 24 8.96 -14.41 11.00
CA GLU A 24 9.89 -13.29 10.95
C GLU A 24 9.67 -12.39 9.72
N MET A 25 9.37 -12.99 8.57
CA MET A 25 9.05 -12.27 7.33
C MET A 25 7.75 -11.47 7.48
N LEU A 26 6.69 -12.07 8.03
CA LEU A 26 5.40 -11.42 8.30
C LEU A 26 5.55 -10.28 9.30
N GLU A 27 6.24 -10.50 10.41
CA GLU A 27 6.50 -9.46 11.42
C GLU A 27 7.19 -8.26 10.79
N LYS A 28 8.28 -8.49 10.05
CA LYS A 28 9.00 -7.40 9.36
C LYS A 28 8.12 -6.69 8.33
N PHE A 29 7.35 -7.43 7.53
CA PHE A 29 6.48 -6.85 6.51
C PHE A 29 5.38 -5.98 7.13
N LEU A 30 4.69 -6.46 8.16
CA LEU A 30 3.63 -5.74 8.86
C LEU A 30 4.16 -4.46 9.52
N ASP A 31 5.39 -4.52 10.08
CA ASP A 31 6.09 -3.38 10.67
C ASP A 31 6.68 -2.41 9.63
N GLY A 32 6.63 -2.72 8.33
CA GLY A 32 7.28 -1.91 7.28
C GLY A 32 8.80 -1.97 7.28
N ARG A 33 9.37 -3.02 7.86
CA ARG A 33 10.79 -3.33 7.81
C ARG A 33 11.12 -4.19 6.59
N ARG A 34 12.39 -4.25 6.22
CA ARG A 34 12.86 -5.07 5.10
C ARG A 34 12.67 -6.57 5.42
N ALA A 35 11.70 -7.18 4.75
CA ALA A 35 11.42 -8.62 4.81
C ALA A 35 11.94 -9.32 3.54
N PRO A 36 12.17 -10.63 3.56
CA PRO A 36 12.37 -11.37 2.32
C PRO A 36 11.19 -11.23 1.35
N LEU A 37 11.47 -11.24 0.04
CA LEU A 37 10.45 -11.23 -1.00
C LEU A 37 9.67 -12.55 -1.03
N SER A 38 10.40 -13.66 -0.93
CA SER A 38 9.81 -14.99 -0.98
C SER A 38 10.67 -16.05 -0.29
N ILE A 39 10.02 -17.11 0.16
CA ILE A 39 10.65 -18.33 0.71
C ILE A 39 10.15 -19.51 -0.11
N GLY A 40 11.04 -20.15 -0.86
CA GLY A 40 10.71 -21.24 -1.76
C GLY A 40 11.63 -22.44 -1.60
N ALA A 41 11.30 -23.51 -2.32
CA ALA A 41 12.13 -24.69 -2.44
C ALA A 41 12.99 -24.64 -3.71
N GLU A 42 14.20 -25.21 -3.63
CA GLU A 42 14.96 -25.83 -4.73
C GLU A 42 15.12 -25.13 -6.10
N THR A 43 14.93 -23.82 -6.22
CA THR A 43 15.24 -23.07 -7.46
C THR A 43 16.63 -22.46 -7.48
N GLY A 44 17.38 -22.60 -6.39
CA GLY A 44 18.67 -21.95 -6.17
C GLY A 44 19.82 -22.50 -7.01
N GLY A 45 19.73 -23.74 -7.47
CA GLY A 45 20.74 -24.35 -8.36
C GLY A 45 22.01 -24.83 -7.68
N ILE A 46 22.01 -25.00 -6.35
CA ILE A 46 23.12 -25.57 -5.57
C ILE A 46 22.68 -26.92 -5.00
N GLU A 47 23.05 -27.99 -5.72
CA GLU A 47 22.72 -29.37 -5.38
C GLU A 47 23.16 -29.70 -3.93
N GLU A 48 22.40 -30.52 -3.19
CA GLU A 48 22.76 -31.00 -1.83
C GLU A 48 22.79 -29.94 -0.71
N TRP A 49 22.57 -28.65 -1.02
CA TRP A 49 22.48 -27.56 -0.04
C TRP A 49 21.09 -26.90 0.02
N ASP A 50 20.37 -26.84 -1.09
CA ASP A 50 19.13 -26.07 -1.26
C ASP A 50 17.88 -26.71 -0.61
N ASP A 51 17.91 -26.98 0.70
CA ASP A 51 16.70 -27.46 1.40
C ASP A 51 15.61 -26.38 1.35
N VAL A 52 15.97 -25.09 1.51
CA VAL A 52 15.10 -23.90 1.38
C VAL A 52 15.91 -22.75 0.77
N VAL A 53 15.30 -21.96 -0.11
CA VAL A 53 15.89 -20.74 -0.68
C VAL A 53 15.05 -19.54 -0.26
N ILE A 54 15.69 -18.54 0.34
CA ILE A 54 15.09 -17.26 0.71
C ILE A 54 15.59 -16.20 -0.26
N GLN A 55 14.68 -15.56 -0.96
CA GLN A 55 15.00 -14.43 -1.84
C GLN A 55 14.83 -13.13 -1.06
N HIS A 56 15.94 -12.44 -0.79
CA HIS A 56 15.93 -11.14 -0.09
C HIS A 56 15.61 -9.99 -1.06
N ASP A 57 16.16 -10.05 -2.27
CA ASP A 57 15.88 -9.13 -3.38
C ASP A 57 16.33 -9.77 -4.73
N GLU A 58 16.34 -9.01 -5.83
CA GLU A 58 16.79 -9.49 -7.15
C GLU A 58 18.29 -9.85 -7.21
N ARG A 59 19.08 -9.34 -6.25
CA ARG A 59 20.55 -9.46 -6.20
C ARG A 59 21.05 -10.33 -5.06
N CYS A 60 20.20 -10.81 -4.16
CA CYS A 60 20.62 -11.57 -2.98
C CYS A 60 19.71 -12.77 -2.70
N GLN A 61 20.31 -13.96 -2.64
CA GLN A 61 19.68 -15.22 -2.28
C GLN A 61 20.40 -15.88 -1.10
N GLU A 62 19.62 -16.43 -0.18
CA GLU A 62 20.10 -17.22 0.95
C GLU A 62 19.66 -18.67 0.80
N HIS A 63 20.61 -19.59 0.83
CA HIS A 63 20.44 -21.02 0.64
C HIS A 63 20.59 -21.74 1.98
N LEU A 64 19.52 -22.34 2.47
CA LEU A 64 19.47 -22.96 3.78
C LEU A 64 19.55 -24.47 3.64
N GLN A 65 20.48 -25.06 4.38
CA GLN A 65 20.54 -26.49 4.64
C GLN A 65 20.10 -26.75 6.08
N ILE A 66 19.05 -27.54 6.28
CA ILE A 66 18.41 -27.81 7.59
C ILE A 66 18.70 -29.24 8.00
N LYS A 67 19.21 -29.46 9.23
CA LYS A 67 19.45 -30.80 9.77
C LYS A 67 19.01 -30.90 11.23
N ARG A 68 17.99 -31.72 11.50
CA ARG A 68 17.50 -32.08 12.85
C ARG A 68 18.40 -33.09 13.57
N GLN A 69 19.68 -33.13 13.23
CA GLN A 69 20.59 -34.17 13.71
C GLN A 69 20.88 -33.94 15.21
N THR A 70 20.67 -34.96 16.05
CA THR A 70 20.99 -34.93 17.49
C THR A 70 22.18 -35.84 17.85
N THR A 71 22.64 -36.65 16.89
CA THR A 71 23.82 -37.51 16.99
C THR A 71 24.91 -37.02 16.03
N ASN A 72 26.16 -37.43 16.25
CA ASN A 72 27.27 -37.02 15.40
C ASN A 72 27.04 -37.39 13.92
N PHE A 73 27.42 -36.51 12.99
CA PHE A 73 27.30 -36.74 11.54
C PHE A 73 28.24 -37.86 11.08
N CYS A 74 29.43 -37.92 11.66
CA CYS A 74 30.40 -38.95 11.36
C CYS A 74 31.38 -39.11 12.53
N THR A 75 31.86 -40.34 12.73
CA THR A 75 32.91 -40.68 13.71
C THR A 75 34.23 -41.06 13.03
N LYS A 76 34.35 -40.83 11.72
CA LYS A 76 35.55 -41.14 10.92
C LYS A 76 36.62 -40.07 11.09
N ASP A 77 37.87 -40.42 10.83
CA ASP A 77 39.00 -39.48 10.83
C ASP A 77 38.76 -38.31 9.85
N ALA A 78 39.13 -37.10 10.25
CA ALA A 78 39.01 -35.89 9.43
C ALA A 78 39.84 -35.94 8.14
N ASN A 79 40.82 -36.83 8.05
CA ASN A 79 41.60 -37.08 6.84
C ASN A 79 41.15 -38.38 6.14
N LYS A 80 40.61 -38.25 4.93
CA LYS A 80 40.06 -39.39 4.16
C LYS A 80 41.11 -40.46 3.89
N ALA A 81 42.35 -40.08 3.61
CA ALA A 81 43.44 -41.03 3.36
C ALA A 81 43.85 -41.80 4.63
N LYS A 82 43.89 -41.13 5.80
CA LYS A 82 44.15 -41.80 7.09
C LYS A 82 43.03 -42.78 7.44
N TYR A 83 41.77 -42.40 7.23
CA TYR A 83 40.64 -43.29 7.41
C TYR A 83 40.75 -44.53 6.51
N LEU A 84 40.96 -44.35 5.20
CA LEU A 84 41.09 -45.45 4.26
C LEU A 84 42.27 -46.37 4.58
N ALA A 85 43.41 -45.81 5.01
CA ALA A 85 44.56 -46.59 5.45
C ALA A 85 44.27 -47.39 6.73
N ASN A 86 43.51 -46.84 7.68
CA ASN A 86 43.10 -47.55 8.90
C ASN A 86 42.10 -48.68 8.61
N CYS A 87 41.19 -48.48 7.66
CA CYS A 87 40.31 -49.55 7.14
C CYS A 87 41.11 -50.66 6.46
N ALA A 88 42.09 -50.31 5.61
CA ALA A 88 42.95 -51.28 4.92
C ALA A 88 43.83 -52.09 5.89
N LYS A 89 44.20 -51.51 7.04
CA LYS A 89 44.98 -52.16 8.10
C LYS A 89 44.14 -52.98 9.09
N GLY A 90 42.82 -53.13 8.87
CA GLY A 90 41.94 -53.93 9.74
C GLY A 90 41.76 -53.36 11.16
N LYS A 91 42.16 -52.11 11.43
CA LYS A 91 42.08 -51.49 12.76
C LYS A 91 40.70 -50.96 13.12
N ILE A 92 39.75 -50.97 12.17
CA ILE A 92 38.38 -50.52 12.37
C ILE A 92 37.47 -51.71 12.03
N SER A 93 36.98 -52.41 13.06
CA SER A 93 35.93 -53.41 12.92
C SER A 93 34.60 -52.71 12.64
N LEU A 94 33.97 -53.01 11.50
CA LEU A 94 32.57 -52.66 11.27
C LEU A 94 31.71 -53.43 12.29
N GLN A 95 30.79 -52.75 12.98
CA GLN A 95 29.84 -53.40 13.88
C GLN A 95 29.05 -54.49 13.12
N PRO A 96 28.78 -55.66 13.73
CA PRO A 96 27.95 -56.69 13.11
C PRO A 96 26.53 -56.17 12.93
N ILE A 97 25.88 -56.60 11.86
CA ILE A 97 24.43 -56.48 11.72
C ILE A 97 23.81 -57.47 12.71
N ASP A 98 23.05 -56.99 13.70
CA ASP A 98 22.26 -57.84 14.59
C ASP A 98 21.12 -58.50 13.80
N GLY A 99 21.39 -59.69 13.25
CA GLY A 99 20.41 -60.58 12.64
C GLY A 99 20.40 -61.92 13.39
N PRO A 100 19.29 -62.69 13.37
CA PRO A 100 19.08 -63.81 14.30
C PRO A 100 19.99 -65.02 14.11
N ASN A 101 20.91 -65.02 13.15
CA ASN A 101 21.80 -66.15 12.84
C ASN A 101 23.18 -65.66 12.35
N PRO A 102 24.22 -65.62 13.20
CA PRO A 102 25.59 -65.40 12.75
C PRO A 102 26.16 -66.68 12.10
N PRO A 103 26.84 -66.60 10.94
CA PRO A 103 27.53 -67.74 10.34
C PRO A 103 28.86 -68.07 11.07
N PRO A 104 29.40 -69.30 10.94
CA PRO A 104 30.58 -69.75 11.67
C PRO A 104 31.88 -69.01 11.29
N SER A 105 32.72 -68.81 12.30
CA SER A 105 33.83 -67.86 12.44
C SER A 105 35.06 -68.01 11.52
N ASN A 106 35.09 -68.88 10.51
CA ASN A 106 36.35 -69.17 9.77
C ASN A 106 36.21 -69.11 8.24
N ALA A 107 35.75 -67.97 7.71
CA ALA A 107 35.97 -67.61 6.31
C ALA A 107 36.63 -66.22 6.24
N PRO A 108 37.66 -66.00 5.40
CA PRO A 108 38.23 -64.67 5.19
C PRO A 108 37.19 -63.79 4.52
N GLN A 109 36.41 -63.06 5.31
CA GLN A 109 35.49 -62.06 4.81
C GLN A 109 36.31 -60.89 4.28
N LYS A 110 36.42 -60.77 2.95
CA LYS A 110 36.78 -59.49 2.32
C LYS A 110 35.77 -58.46 2.82
N ALA A 111 36.26 -57.48 3.59
CA ALA A 111 35.44 -56.38 4.08
C ALA A 111 34.62 -55.80 2.92
N PRO A 112 33.28 -55.78 2.99
CA PRO A 112 32.48 -55.16 1.96
C PRO A 112 32.89 -53.69 1.87
N LYS A 113 33.29 -53.24 0.67
CA LYS A 113 33.55 -51.82 0.41
C LYS A 113 32.30 -51.04 0.84
N PRO A 114 32.40 -50.02 1.72
CA PRO A 114 31.25 -49.25 2.13
C PRO A 114 30.60 -48.62 0.90
N LYS A 115 29.29 -48.82 0.73
CA LYS A 115 28.53 -48.38 -0.45
C LYS A 115 28.46 -46.86 -0.59
N ASP A 116 28.73 -46.10 0.47
CA ASP A 116 29.08 -44.68 0.38
C ASP A 116 29.79 -44.24 1.68
N PRO A 117 31.06 -43.80 1.65
CA PRO A 117 31.78 -43.39 2.85
C PRO A 117 31.45 -41.95 3.30
N ASP A 118 30.78 -41.16 2.46
CA ASP A 118 30.60 -39.73 2.66
C ASP A 118 29.34 -39.47 3.52
N SER A 119 29.46 -38.55 4.47
CA SER A 119 28.35 -38.05 5.30
C SER A 119 27.59 -36.94 4.57
N VAL A 120 26.41 -36.59 5.06
CA VAL A 120 25.57 -35.53 4.48
C VAL A 120 26.29 -34.17 4.45
N LEU A 121 27.15 -33.88 5.43
CA LEU A 121 27.97 -32.66 5.40
C LEU A 121 29.13 -32.77 4.42
N ASP A 122 29.69 -33.96 4.20
CA ASP A 122 30.74 -34.16 3.19
C ASP A 122 30.19 -33.84 1.79
N THR A 123 29.01 -34.34 1.45
CA THR A 123 28.37 -34.12 0.14
C THR A 123 27.95 -32.67 -0.06
N ALA A 124 27.38 -32.03 0.97
CA ALA A 124 26.94 -30.65 0.89
C ALA A 124 28.11 -29.67 0.70
N PHE A 125 29.18 -29.81 1.49
CA PHE A 125 30.38 -28.98 1.31
C PHE A 125 31.14 -29.33 0.02
N ALA A 126 31.06 -30.58 -0.46
CA ALA A 126 31.58 -30.94 -1.78
C ALA A 126 30.84 -30.23 -2.92
N SER A 127 29.52 -30.06 -2.78
CA SER A 127 28.74 -29.26 -3.72
C SER A 127 29.18 -27.79 -3.70
N LEU A 128 29.36 -27.17 -2.53
CA LEU A 128 29.88 -25.81 -2.43
C LEU A 128 31.26 -25.67 -3.11
N ALA A 129 32.18 -26.63 -2.90
CA ALA A 129 33.48 -26.63 -3.54
C ALA A 129 33.39 -26.74 -5.08
N LYS A 130 32.47 -27.57 -5.59
CA LYS A 130 32.19 -27.70 -7.03
C LYS A 130 31.68 -26.38 -7.62
N HIS A 131 30.76 -25.70 -6.94
CA HIS A 131 30.19 -24.42 -7.41
C HIS A 131 31.18 -23.25 -7.31
N ALA A 132 32.01 -23.23 -6.26
CA ALA A 132 33.10 -22.27 -6.13
C ALA A 132 34.10 -22.38 -7.29
N ARG A 133 34.50 -23.61 -7.68
CA ARG A 133 35.40 -23.82 -8.84
C ARG A 133 34.81 -23.37 -10.17
N LYS A 134 33.49 -23.43 -10.30
CA LYS A 134 32.77 -22.96 -11.49
C LYS A 134 32.60 -21.44 -11.54
N GLY A 135 33.05 -20.69 -10.53
CA GLY A 135 32.83 -19.24 -10.44
C GLY A 135 31.37 -18.86 -10.16
N THR A 136 30.53 -19.79 -9.69
CA THR A 136 29.09 -19.56 -9.48
C THR A 136 28.82 -18.41 -8.50
N PHE A 137 29.74 -18.19 -7.56
CA PHE A 137 29.60 -17.19 -6.50
C PHE A 137 30.16 -15.81 -6.90
N GLU A 138 30.69 -15.66 -8.11
CA GLU A 138 31.19 -14.39 -8.65
C GLU A 138 30.14 -13.67 -9.50
N ALA A 139 29.09 -14.39 -9.91
CA ALA A 139 27.96 -13.85 -10.67
C ALA A 139 26.79 -13.46 -9.75
N LEU A 140 25.93 -12.55 -10.24
CA LEU A 140 24.65 -12.25 -9.59
C LEU A 140 23.63 -13.38 -9.80
N PRO A 141 22.68 -13.59 -8.85
CA PRO A 141 22.58 -12.92 -7.55
C PRO A 141 23.69 -13.36 -6.59
N ASP A 142 24.03 -12.50 -5.63
CA ASP A 142 24.90 -12.84 -4.50
C ASP A 142 24.29 -13.98 -3.67
N ARG A 143 25.11 -14.94 -3.30
CA ARG A 143 24.68 -16.19 -2.66
C ARG A 143 25.27 -16.30 -1.27
N LEU A 144 24.37 -16.41 -0.30
CA LEU A 144 24.65 -16.67 1.10
C LEU A 144 24.20 -18.10 1.42
N PHE A 145 24.95 -18.78 2.29
CA PHE A 145 24.69 -20.17 2.66
C PHE A 145 24.48 -20.25 4.17
N GLN A 146 23.44 -20.94 4.61
CA GLN A 146 23.18 -21.17 6.02
C GLN A 146 23.06 -22.66 6.33
N LEU A 147 23.84 -23.15 7.30
CA LEU A 147 23.66 -24.47 7.90
C LEU A 147 22.89 -24.34 9.21
N THR A 148 21.66 -24.88 9.24
CA THR A 148 20.73 -24.79 10.36
C THR A 148 20.68 -26.10 11.13
N LEU A 149 21.00 -26.05 12.43
CA LEU A 149 21.18 -27.22 13.29
C LEU A 149 20.44 -27.09 14.62
N VAL A 150 20.26 -28.22 15.31
CA VAL A 150 19.71 -28.25 16.68
C VAL A 150 20.72 -27.71 17.69
N GLY A 151 22.01 -28.06 17.55
CA GLY A 151 23.08 -27.64 18.47
C GLY A 151 24.47 -27.78 17.87
N ALA A 152 25.45 -27.08 18.47
CA ALA A 152 26.78 -26.91 17.90
C ALA A 152 27.83 -27.94 18.36
N GLU A 153 27.49 -28.78 19.33
CA GLU A 153 28.38 -29.81 19.90
C GLU A 153 28.54 -31.06 19.02
N LEU A 154 27.79 -31.13 17.92
CA LEU A 154 27.81 -32.29 17.02
C LEU A 154 29.17 -32.42 16.33
N LYS A 155 29.69 -33.65 16.29
CA LYS A 155 30.91 -33.95 15.53
C LYS A 155 30.59 -34.10 14.04
N ILE A 156 31.35 -33.37 13.21
CA ILE A 156 31.41 -33.54 11.76
C ILE A 156 32.27 -34.77 11.43
N LYS A 157 33.41 -34.90 12.11
CA LYS A 157 34.38 -36.00 12.04
C LYS A 157 34.97 -36.21 13.44
N ASP A 158 35.77 -37.25 13.63
CA ASP A 158 36.47 -37.45 14.89
C ASP A 158 37.38 -36.26 15.20
N GLY A 159 37.27 -35.73 16.43
CA GLY A 159 37.96 -34.52 16.87
C GLY A 159 37.55 -33.20 16.18
N LEU A 160 36.53 -33.19 15.31
CA LEU A 160 36.07 -32.02 14.57
C LEU A 160 34.57 -31.78 14.82
N THR A 161 34.22 -30.68 15.49
CA THR A 161 32.85 -30.28 15.82
C THR A 161 32.34 -29.16 14.91
N ILE A 162 31.03 -28.94 14.95
CA ILE A 162 30.38 -27.80 14.29
C ILE A 162 30.89 -26.46 14.84
N ASN A 163 31.14 -26.35 16.15
CA ASN A 163 31.76 -25.16 16.75
C ASN A 163 33.08 -24.78 16.07
N HIS A 164 33.97 -25.75 15.81
CA HIS A 164 35.23 -25.47 15.12
C HIS A 164 35.03 -24.95 13.68
N LEU A 165 33.99 -25.43 12.98
CA LEU A 165 33.66 -24.96 11.65
C LEU A 165 33.07 -23.54 11.70
N ASP A 166 32.19 -23.25 12.66
CA ASP A 166 31.59 -21.92 12.84
C ASP A 166 32.66 -20.87 13.16
N GLU A 167 33.61 -21.20 14.04
CA GLU A 167 34.78 -20.36 14.33
C GLU A 167 35.59 -20.04 13.07
N LEU A 168 35.83 -21.03 12.21
CA LEU A 168 36.54 -20.81 10.95
C LEU A 168 35.72 -19.94 9.99
N CYS A 169 34.40 -20.17 9.85
CA CYS A 169 33.53 -19.34 9.03
C CYS A 169 33.55 -17.87 9.49
N LYS A 170 33.51 -17.63 10.81
CA LYS A 170 33.62 -16.29 11.41
C LYS A 170 34.98 -15.67 11.11
N LEU A 171 36.06 -16.43 11.22
CA LEU A 171 37.41 -15.98 10.88
C LEU A 171 37.52 -15.59 9.40
N CYS A 172 36.96 -16.39 8.49
CA CYS A 172 36.92 -16.10 7.05
C CYS A 172 36.14 -14.84 6.68
N ARG A 173 35.28 -14.32 7.57
CA ARG A 173 34.54 -13.06 7.38
C ARG A 173 35.27 -11.82 7.92
N GLN A 174 36.35 -11.99 8.69
CA GLN A 174 37.06 -10.84 9.28
C GLN A 174 37.83 -10.06 8.20
N ASP A 175 37.69 -8.74 8.24
CA ASP A 175 38.47 -7.84 7.38
C ASP A 175 39.96 -7.96 7.69
N GLY A 176 40.78 -8.04 6.64
CA GLY A 176 42.23 -8.12 6.76
C GLY A 176 42.80 -9.51 7.11
N LEU A 177 42.01 -10.58 7.03
CA LEU A 177 42.49 -11.95 7.25
C LEU A 177 43.71 -12.28 6.36
N ASN A 178 44.83 -12.61 6.99
CA ASN A 178 46.05 -13.03 6.30
C ASN A 178 46.06 -14.55 6.07
N LEU A 179 45.96 -14.96 4.80
CA LEU A 179 45.96 -16.39 4.40
C LEU A 179 47.26 -17.12 4.75
N THR A 180 48.40 -16.42 4.75
CA THR A 180 49.70 -17.00 5.12
C THR A 180 49.77 -17.29 6.62
N GLU A 181 49.26 -16.39 7.46
CA GLU A 181 49.16 -16.62 8.90
C GLU A 181 48.17 -17.73 9.22
N LEU A 182 47.02 -17.76 8.53
CA LEU A 182 46.03 -18.83 8.67
C LEU A 182 46.60 -20.20 8.32
N ALA A 183 47.37 -20.29 7.23
CA ALA A 183 48.02 -21.53 6.81
C ALA A 183 49.09 -22.03 7.81
N ASN A 184 49.73 -21.11 8.53
CA ASN A 184 50.77 -21.42 9.51
C ASN A 184 50.22 -21.61 10.95
N ARG A 185 48.92 -21.47 11.15
CA ARG A 185 48.27 -21.60 12.46
C ARG A 185 48.47 -23.03 12.99
N LYS A 186 48.91 -23.14 14.26
CA LYS A 186 49.24 -24.41 14.93
C LYS A 186 48.12 -24.93 15.84
N ASP A 187 46.87 -24.54 15.60
CA ASP A 187 45.74 -25.07 16.34
C ASP A 187 45.17 -26.33 15.67
N GLY A 188 44.94 -27.37 16.48
CA GLY A 188 44.37 -28.64 16.01
C GLY A 188 43.02 -28.51 15.30
N PRO A 189 42.08 -27.66 15.77
CA PRO A 189 40.79 -27.43 15.11
C PRO A 189 40.90 -26.93 13.67
N THR A 190 41.59 -25.81 13.40
CA THR A 190 41.72 -25.23 12.05
C THR A 190 42.36 -26.21 11.08
N GLN A 191 43.41 -26.92 11.51
CA GLN A 191 44.08 -27.94 10.70
C GLN A 191 43.16 -29.14 10.38
N ARG A 192 42.31 -29.55 11.32
CA ARG A 192 41.32 -30.61 11.09
C ARG A 192 40.23 -30.16 10.13
N VAL A 193 39.74 -28.93 10.24
CA VAL A 193 38.77 -28.37 9.28
C VAL A 193 39.38 -28.33 7.88
N TYR A 194 40.60 -27.82 7.74
CA TYR A 194 41.32 -27.80 6.46
C TYR A 194 41.45 -29.20 5.86
N SER A 195 41.98 -30.16 6.64
CA SER A 195 42.13 -31.54 6.19
C SER A 195 40.79 -32.17 5.78
N TRP A 196 39.71 -31.86 6.49
CA TRP A 196 38.37 -32.33 6.14
C TRP A 196 37.91 -31.74 4.81
N LEU A 197 37.93 -30.41 4.68
CA LEU A 197 37.47 -29.71 3.48
C LEU A 197 38.26 -30.11 2.22
N THR A 198 39.58 -30.29 2.32
CA THR A 198 40.39 -30.64 1.15
C THR A 198 40.31 -32.12 0.79
N THR A 199 40.24 -33.04 1.77
CA THR A 199 40.30 -34.49 1.49
C THR A 199 38.93 -35.16 1.34
N TRP A 200 37.90 -34.65 2.01
CA TRP A 200 36.53 -35.18 1.90
C TRP A 200 35.68 -34.34 0.96
N CYS A 201 35.76 -33.00 1.04
CA CYS A 201 34.88 -32.10 0.29
C CYS A 201 35.49 -31.59 -1.04
N GLY A 202 36.79 -31.79 -1.27
CA GLY A 202 37.44 -31.42 -2.53
C GLY A 202 37.66 -29.92 -2.75
N PHE A 203 37.83 -29.15 -1.67
CA PHE A 203 38.41 -27.81 -1.75
C PHE A 203 39.91 -27.90 -2.11
N GLU A 204 40.40 -26.96 -2.91
CA GLU A 204 41.77 -26.97 -3.45
C GLU A 204 42.79 -26.37 -2.49
N ASN A 205 42.45 -25.22 -1.89
CA ASN A 205 43.38 -24.43 -1.09
C ASN A 205 42.64 -23.45 -0.16
N TRP A 206 43.42 -22.76 0.70
CA TRP A 206 42.90 -21.76 1.63
C TRP A 206 42.17 -20.60 0.97
N THR A 207 42.58 -20.18 -0.23
CA THR A 207 41.91 -19.12 -0.98
C THR A 207 40.47 -19.52 -1.31
N GLN A 208 40.28 -20.70 -1.89
CA GLN A 208 38.95 -21.21 -2.22
C GLN A 208 38.09 -21.41 -0.95
N ILE A 209 38.69 -21.96 0.11
CA ILE A 209 38.02 -22.15 1.40
C ILE A 209 37.53 -20.80 1.95
N CYS A 210 38.40 -19.79 2.04
CA CYS A 210 38.02 -18.49 2.58
C CYS A 210 36.99 -17.76 1.70
N ASN A 211 37.11 -17.86 0.37
CA ASN A 211 36.15 -17.30 -0.58
C ASN A 211 34.75 -17.92 -0.44
N THR A 212 34.68 -19.18 -0.03
CA THR A 212 33.43 -19.92 0.11
C THR A 212 32.86 -19.79 1.52
N LEU A 213 33.66 -20.06 2.56
CA LEU A 213 33.22 -20.05 3.96
C LEU A 213 32.84 -18.66 4.47
N ARG A 214 33.38 -17.58 3.90
CA ARG A 214 32.91 -16.22 4.24
C ARG A 214 31.40 -16.05 4.00
N ARG A 215 30.84 -16.82 3.05
CA ARG A 215 29.43 -16.82 2.66
C ARG A 215 28.58 -17.81 3.49
N VAL A 216 29.21 -18.66 4.31
CA VAL A 216 28.54 -19.73 5.05
C VAL A 216 28.34 -19.33 6.51
N THR A 217 27.09 -19.31 6.97
CA THR A 217 26.73 -19.04 8.37
C THR A 217 26.20 -20.31 9.02
N ILE A 218 26.64 -20.61 10.24
CA ILE A 218 26.11 -21.73 11.02
C ILE A 218 25.16 -21.17 12.07
N VAL A 219 23.94 -21.68 12.11
CA VAL A 219 22.90 -21.22 13.04
C VAL A 219 22.34 -22.41 13.80
N CYS A 220 22.43 -22.37 15.12
CA CYS A 220 21.82 -23.35 16.00
C CYS A 220 20.48 -22.81 16.50
N VAL A 221 19.38 -23.37 16.00
CA VAL A 221 18.02 -22.89 16.26
C VAL A 221 17.34 -23.65 17.40
N GLY A 222 17.99 -24.66 17.99
CA GLY A 222 17.43 -25.44 19.10
C GLY A 222 16.46 -26.53 18.64
N ASN A 223 15.72 -27.08 19.59
CA ASN A 223 14.73 -28.14 19.38
C ASN A 223 13.36 -27.60 18.92
N ASP A 224 12.43 -28.50 18.66
CA ASP A 224 11.06 -28.21 18.20
C ASP A 224 10.35 -27.20 19.13
N ALA A 225 10.43 -27.38 20.45
CA ALA A 225 9.81 -26.48 21.43
C ALA A 225 10.40 -25.05 21.39
N ALA A 226 11.71 -24.91 21.21
CA ALA A 226 12.35 -23.60 21.08
C ALA A 226 11.93 -22.88 19.79
N LEU A 227 11.72 -23.63 18.70
CA LEU A 227 11.20 -23.10 17.44
C LEU A 227 9.77 -22.59 17.59
N GLU A 228 8.89 -23.41 18.17
CA GLU A 228 7.49 -23.02 18.44
C GLU A 228 7.41 -21.75 19.30
N GLN A 229 8.20 -21.68 20.38
CA GLN A 229 8.21 -20.50 21.24
C GLN A 229 8.63 -19.23 20.48
N ARG A 230 9.62 -19.32 19.59
CA ARG A 230 10.04 -18.17 18.77
C ARG A 230 8.98 -17.78 17.74
N CYS A 231 8.33 -18.75 17.10
CA CYS A 231 7.20 -18.49 16.21
C CYS A 231 6.08 -17.77 16.96
N HIS A 232 5.67 -18.27 18.14
CA HIS A 232 4.65 -17.62 18.96
C HIS A 232 5.04 -16.20 19.38
N ALA A 233 6.31 -15.97 19.72
CA ALA A 233 6.78 -14.64 20.10
C ALA A 233 6.73 -13.64 18.93
N SER A 234 7.06 -14.09 17.71
CA SER A 234 7.02 -13.27 16.49
C SER A 234 5.56 -12.99 16.07
N LEU A 235 4.73 -14.03 16.00
CA LEU A 235 3.32 -13.92 15.63
C LEU A 235 2.48 -13.17 16.67
N GLY A 236 2.81 -13.30 17.96
CA GLY A 236 2.11 -12.65 19.08
C GLY A 236 2.08 -11.13 19.05
N ARG A 237 2.90 -10.49 18.20
CA ARG A 237 2.85 -9.04 17.99
C ARG A 237 1.63 -8.61 17.17
N HIS A 238 1.23 -9.41 16.19
CA HIS A 238 0.24 -9.01 15.17
C HIS A 238 -1.00 -9.92 15.09
N PHE A 239 -0.93 -11.11 15.69
CA PHE A 239 -2.00 -12.10 15.64
C PHE A 239 -2.60 -12.33 17.04
N THR A 240 -3.92 -12.48 17.09
CA THR A 240 -4.66 -12.67 18.35
C THR A 240 -4.40 -14.03 18.97
N ASP A 241 -4.27 -15.08 18.13
CA ASP A 241 -3.93 -16.44 18.55
C ASP A 241 -2.69 -16.96 17.79
N PRO A 242 -1.49 -16.72 18.33
CA PRO A 242 -0.23 -17.13 17.70
C PRO A 242 -0.09 -18.64 17.49
N LYS A 243 -0.75 -19.45 18.32
CA LYS A 243 -0.67 -20.91 18.23
C LYS A 243 -1.47 -21.40 17.03
N ARG A 244 -2.74 -20.96 16.93
CA ARG A 244 -3.61 -21.27 15.79
C ARG A 244 -3.02 -20.74 14.48
N THR A 245 -2.44 -19.53 14.49
CA THR A 245 -1.76 -18.98 13.32
C THR A 245 -0.57 -19.86 12.90
N LEU A 246 0.26 -20.33 13.85
CA LEU A 246 1.37 -21.23 13.55
C LEU A 246 0.89 -22.57 12.94
N GLU A 247 -0.15 -23.17 13.50
CA GLU A 247 -0.74 -24.41 12.97
C GLU A 247 -1.19 -24.25 11.51
N ARG A 248 -1.82 -23.11 11.19
CA ARG A 248 -2.22 -22.78 9.81
C ARG A 248 -1.04 -22.54 8.90
N LEU A 249 -0.01 -21.83 9.35
CA LEU A 249 1.22 -21.68 8.58
C LEU A 249 1.86 -23.03 8.24
N ILE A 250 1.94 -23.95 9.21
CA ILE A 250 2.48 -25.30 9.00
C ILE A 250 1.62 -26.09 7.99
N THR A 251 0.29 -25.94 8.07
CA THR A 251 -0.66 -26.57 7.13
C THR A 251 -0.47 -26.00 5.73
N TYR A 252 -0.36 -24.69 5.61
CA TYR A 252 -0.13 -23.97 4.36
C TYR A 252 1.21 -24.36 3.71
N ILE A 253 2.30 -24.39 4.49
CA ILE A 253 3.60 -24.89 4.06
C ILE A 253 3.45 -26.31 3.50
N THR A 254 2.69 -27.17 4.17
CA THR A 254 2.49 -28.56 3.74
C THR A 254 1.71 -28.66 2.42
N GLY A 255 0.71 -27.79 2.20
CA GLY A 255 -0.16 -27.85 1.02
C GLY A 255 0.34 -27.10 -0.22
N HIS A 256 1.16 -26.06 -0.07
CA HIS A 256 1.41 -25.07 -1.14
C HIS A 256 2.88 -24.90 -1.56
N THR A 257 3.80 -25.67 -0.99
CA THR A 257 5.22 -25.64 -1.39
C THR A 257 5.53 -26.76 -2.39
N SER A 258 5.84 -26.38 -3.63
CA SER A 258 6.33 -27.25 -4.69
C SER A 258 7.74 -26.82 -5.12
N ASP A 259 8.36 -27.59 -6.01
CA ASP A 259 9.63 -27.26 -6.67
C ASP A 259 9.57 -26.00 -7.54
N VAL A 260 8.35 -25.50 -7.82
CA VAL A 260 8.11 -24.34 -8.67
C VAL A 260 7.37 -23.21 -7.95
N SER A 261 7.08 -23.34 -6.65
CA SER A 261 6.36 -22.31 -5.88
C SER A 261 7.22 -21.70 -4.77
N ALA A 262 7.05 -20.40 -4.56
CA ALA A 262 7.66 -19.65 -3.47
C ALA A 262 6.58 -18.90 -2.69
N LEU A 263 6.70 -18.88 -1.37
CA LEU A 263 5.76 -18.24 -0.46
C LEU A 263 6.15 -16.77 -0.26
N GLY A 264 5.35 -15.85 -0.79
CA GLY A 264 5.51 -14.40 -0.59
C GLY A 264 4.62 -13.85 0.53
N CYS A 265 4.94 -12.65 1.04
CA CYS A 265 4.22 -12.04 2.18
C CYS A 265 2.70 -11.98 1.98
N HIS A 266 2.22 -11.44 0.86
CA HIS A 266 0.77 -11.29 0.61
C HIS A 266 0.04 -12.65 0.51
N ALA A 267 0.68 -13.66 -0.08
CA ALA A 267 0.10 -14.99 -0.18
C ALA A 267 -0.05 -15.64 1.20
N VAL A 268 0.98 -15.50 2.03
CA VAL A 268 0.97 -16.03 3.40
C VAL A 268 -0.02 -15.27 4.28
N ILE A 269 -0.09 -13.94 4.20
CA ILE A 269 -1.03 -13.11 4.98
C ILE A 269 -2.46 -13.50 4.70
N ARG A 270 -2.84 -13.64 3.43
CA ARG A 270 -4.20 -14.05 3.04
C ARG A 270 -4.62 -15.39 3.66
N GLU A 271 -3.67 -16.29 3.90
CA GLU A 271 -3.94 -17.56 4.58
C GLU A 271 -4.12 -17.40 6.10
N VAL A 272 -3.66 -16.31 6.71
CA VAL A 272 -3.73 -16.11 8.17
C VAL A 272 -4.45 -14.82 8.59
N GLU A 273 -5.10 -14.13 7.66
CA GLU A 273 -5.65 -12.78 7.83
C GLU A 273 -6.71 -12.70 8.92
N ASP A 274 -7.54 -13.72 9.04
CA ASP A 274 -8.59 -13.88 10.05
C ASP A 274 -8.05 -14.06 11.47
N GLY A 275 -6.75 -14.31 11.61
CA GLY A 275 -6.05 -14.30 12.90
C GLY A 275 -5.46 -12.93 13.28
N LEU A 276 -5.43 -11.94 12.37
CA LEU A 276 -4.86 -10.63 12.63
C LEU A 276 -5.60 -9.95 13.78
N ARG A 277 -4.87 -9.17 14.56
CA ARG A 277 -5.48 -8.36 15.61
C ARG A 277 -6.33 -7.25 15.01
N PRO A 278 -7.51 -6.93 15.59
CA PRO A 278 -8.37 -5.87 15.09
C PRO A 278 -7.77 -4.46 15.26
N ASP A 279 -6.82 -4.30 16.18
CA ASP A 279 -6.14 -3.02 16.47
C ASP A 279 -4.85 -2.83 15.66
N ILE A 280 -4.56 -3.72 14.70
CA ILE A 280 -3.35 -3.62 13.90
C ILE A 280 -3.32 -2.32 13.10
N VAL A 281 -2.14 -1.68 13.10
CA VAL A 281 -1.89 -0.52 12.26
C VAL A 281 -1.71 -1.00 10.83
N THR A 282 -2.56 -0.52 9.93
CA THR A 282 -2.36 -0.69 8.48
C THR A 282 -1.79 0.60 7.90
N TRP A 283 -0.98 0.48 6.86
CA TRP A 283 -0.29 1.65 6.31
C TRP A 283 -0.14 1.56 4.79
N ALA A 284 -0.03 2.72 4.17
CA ALA A 284 0.30 2.90 2.77
C ALA A 284 1.37 3.99 2.69
N GLN A 285 2.51 3.71 2.06
CA GLN A 285 3.63 4.62 1.94
C GLN A 285 3.93 4.95 0.49
N TYR A 286 3.93 6.25 0.18
CA TYR A 286 4.57 6.79 -1.01
C TYR A 286 5.93 7.37 -0.61
N LEU A 287 6.98 6.90 -1.27
CA LEU A 287 8.36 7.28 -0.98
C LEU A 287 9.00 7.84 -2.24
N LEU A 288 9.66 9.01 -2.13
CA LEU A 288 10.52 9.53 -3.18
C LEU A 288 11.97 9.19 -2.81
N SER A 289 12.61 8.35 -3.62
CA SER A 289 13.99 7.92 -3.38
C SER A 289 14.95 9.11 -3.33
N ASP A 290 15.90 9.05 -2.40
CA ASP A 290 17.02 9.99 -2.32
C ASP A 290 18.05 9.76 -3.44
N GLU A 291 18.09 8.56 -4.01
CA GLU A 291 18.95 8.23 -5.13
C GLU A 291 18.46 8.91 -6.42
N VAL A 292 19.35 9.69 -7.03
CA VAL A 292 19.10 10.30 -8.34
C VAL A 292 19.51 9.30 -9.42
N LYS A 293 18.52 8.73 -10.13
CA LYS A 293 18.76 7.92 -11.33
C LYS A 293 18.82 8.83 -12.56
N LEU A 294 19.19 8.29 -13.73
CA LEU A 294 19.22 9.04 -15.01
C LEU A 294 17.86 9.69 -15.34
N SER A 295 16.75 9.11 -14.88
CA SER A 295 15.39 9.64 -15.03
C SER A 295 14.96 10.61 -13.92
N GLY A 296 15.87 10.99 -13.01
CA GLY A 296 15.59 11.77 -11.81
C GLY A 296 15.35 10.90 -10.58
N LYS A 297 14.76 11.51 -9.54
CA LYS A 297 14.32 10.77 -8.34
C LYS A 297 13.12 9.89 -8.68
N VAL A 298 13.12 8.67 -8.16
CA VAL A 298 12.09 7.65 -8.44
C VAL A 298 11.13 7.54 -7.28
N TRP A 299 9.83 7.54 -7.58
CA TRP A 299 8.79 7.22 -6.58
C TRP A 299 8.68 5.71 -6.41
N SER A 300 8.38 5.27 -5.18
CA SER A 300 7.94 3.91 -4.89
C SER A 300 6.70 3.92 -3.99
N PHE A 301 5.96 2.82 -4.05
CA PHE A 301 4.77 2.59 -3.25
C PHE A 301 4.82 1.21 -2.55
N ALA A 302 4.49 1.18 -1.27
CA ALA A 302 4.35 -0.04 -0.49
C ALA A 302 3.27 0.11 0.58
N GLY A 303 2.72 -1.00 1.07
CA GLY A 303 1.72 -0.94 2.13
C GLY A 303 1.19 -2.28 2.57
N THR A 304 0.33 -2.18 3.58
CA THR A 304 -0.49 -3.22 4.20
C THR A 304 -1.97 -2.79 4.18
N HIS A 305 -2.36 -1.97 3.20
CA HIS A 305 -3.72 -1.43 3.04
C HIS A 305 -4.69 -2.46 2.45
N ASP A 306 -4.14 -3.49 1.82
CA ASP A 306 -4.79 -4.50 1.00
C ASP A 306 -4.37 -5.90 1.46
N LEU A 307 -4.11 -6.06 2.77
CA LEU A 307 -3.87 -7.37 3.37
C LEU A 307 -5.01 -8.31 2.96
N GLY A 308 -4.69 -9.39 2.23
CA GLY A 308 -5.69 -10.33 1.71
C GLY A 308 -6.17 -10.11 0.26
N GLY A 309 -5.88 -8.93 -0.32
CA GLY A 309 -6.33 -8.56 -1.67
C GLY A 309 -5.79 -9.47 -2.78
N LEU A 310 -6.63 -9.77 -3.77
CA LEU A 310 -6.26 -10.55 -4.96
C LEU A 310 -5.26 -9.81 -5.87
N VAL A 311 -5.40 -8.48 -5.97
CA VAL A 311 -4.53 -7.59 -6.73
C VAL A 311 -3.88 -6.62 -5.76
N PRO A 312 -2.71 -6.96 -5.20
CA PRO A 312 -2.09 -6.09 -4.24
C PRO A 312 -1.54 -4.81 -4.91
N ARG A 313 -1.56 -3.70 -4.19
CA ARG A 313 -0.96 -2.40 -4.50
C ARG A 313 -1.66 -1.65 -5.66
N SER A 314 -2.98 -1.77 -5.73
CA SER A 314 -3.79 -0.97 -6.66
C SER A 314 -4.16 0.38 -6.05
N ALA A 315 -4.17 1.44 -6.86
CA ALA A 315 -4.59 2.77 -6.42
C ALA A 315 -6.04 2.77 -5.89
N ALA A 316 -6.92 1.96 -6.49
CA ALA A 316 -8.28 1.77 -6.01
C ALA A 316 -8.33 1.19 -4.59
N GLY A 317 -7.57 0.12 -4.32
CA GLY A 317 -7.49 -0.47 -2.98
C GLY A 317 -6.90 0.49 -1.95
N VAL A 318 -5.93 1.33 -2.34
CA VAL A 318 -5.40 2.39 -1.45
C VAL A 318 -6.49 3.37 -1.06
N VAL A 319 -7.24 3.89 -2.04
CA VAL A 319 -8.28 4.89 -1.81
C VAL A 319 -9.43 4.30 -1.00
N GLU A 320 -9.92 3.12 -1.38
CA GLU A 320 -10.99 2.41 -0.67
C GLU A 320 -10.63 2.22 0.80
N HIS A 321 -9.40 1.79 1.08
CA HIS A 321 -8.93 1.60 2.45
C HIS A 321 -8.72 2.93 3.19
N MET A 322 -7.99 3.87 2.61
CA MET A 322 -7.62 5.15 3.28
C MET A 322 -8.83 6.05 3.54
N TRP A 323 -9.82 6.05 2.64
CA TRP A 323 -11.06 6.82 2.77
C TRP A 323 -12.24 6.00 3.29
N SER A 324 -12.02 4.75 3.74
CA SER A 324 -13.06 3.90 4.32
C SER A 324 -13.78 4.58 5.49
N SER A 325 -15.10 4.39 5.55
CA SER A 325 -15.91 4.81 6.70
C SER A 325 -15.80 3.86 7.89
N GLU A 326 -15.23 2.67 7.69
CA GLU A 326 -15.06 1.71 8.78
C GLU A 326 -14.00 2.18 9.78
N PRO A 327 -14.18 1.94 11.09
CA PRO A 327 -13.15 2.26 12.07
C PRO A 327 -11.88 1.44 11.81
N GLY A 328 -10.72 2.08 11.92
CA GLY A 328 -9.44 1.41 11.75
C GLY A 328 -8.26 2.33 12.01
N ASN A 329 -7.15 1.76 12.47
CA ASN A 329 -5.89 2.49 12.67
C ASN A 329 -5.10 2.49 11.37
N ARG A 330 -5.30 3.53 10.55
CA ARG A 330 -4.74 3.63 9.20
C ARG A 330 -3.72 4.76 9.12
N LYS A 331 -2.57 4.50 8.50
CA LYS A 331 -1.49 5.48 8.34
C LYS A 331 -1.13 5.67 6.87
N LEU A 332 -1.40 6.85 6.34
CA LEU A 332 -0.86 7.30 5.06
C LEU A 332 0.52 7.93 5.30
N ARG A 333 1.59 7.29 4.83
CA ARG A 333 2.97 7.76 4.99
C ARG A 333 3.45 8.40 3.69
N ILE A 334 4.04 9.58 3.79
CA ILE A 334 4.55 10.35 2.66
C ILE A 334 6.00 10.72 2.97
N TYR A 335 6.93 9.93 2.45
CA TYR A 335 8.36 10.20 2.57
C TYR A 335 8.85 10.92 1.33
N ALA A 336 8.43 12.19 1.19
CA ALA A 336 8.83 13.04 0.09
C ALA A 336 8.73 14.51 0.49
N PRO A 337 9.73 15.36 0.17
CA PRO A 337 9.60 16.79 0.34
C PRO A 337 8.53 17.32 -0.62
N TYR A 338 7.62 18.16 -0.12
CA TYR A 338 6.62 18.77 -0.98
C TYR A 338 7.25 19.79 -1.92
N LYS A 339 6.86 19.72 -3.19
CA LYS A 339 7.10 20.77 -4.17
C LYS A 339 5.78 21.08 -4.85
N PRO A 340 5.28 22.33 -4.74
CA PRO A 340 4.07 22.72 -5.42
C PRO A 340 4.22 22.46 -6.94
N PRO A 341 3.22 21.84 -7.58
CA PRO A 341 3.23 21.63 -9.02
C PRO A 341 3.29 22.97 -9.77
N SER A 342 4.19 23.07 -10.77
CA SER A 342 4.41 24.29 -11.55
C SER A 342 3.46 24.44 -12.74
N GLY A 343 2.25 23.87 -12.68
CA GLY A 343 1.30 23.87 -13.79
C GLY A 343 -0.06 23.29 -13.44
N ALA A 344 -0.97 23.27 -14.41
CA ALA A 344 -2.35 22.82 -14.22
C ALA A 344 -2.52 21.29 -14.24
N ASN A 345 -1.51 20.54 -14.66
CA ASN A 345 -1.63 19.09 -14.82
C ASN A 345 -1.56 18.37 -13.48
N LEU A 346 -2.37 17.32 -13.34
CA LEU A 346 -2.35 16.45 -12.18
C LEU A 346 -0.97 15.83 -12.01
N THR A 347 -0.48 15.86 -10.78
CA THR A 347 0.78 15.25 -10.37
C THR A 347 0.57 14.27 -9.22
N LEU A 348 1.47 13.29 -9.07
CA LEU A 348 1.39 12.35 -7.96
C LEU A 348 1.36 13.04 -6.58
N PRO A 349 2.21 14.07 -6.29
CA PRO A 349 2.08 14.85 -5.06
C PRO A 349 0.70 15.49 -4.85
N SER A 350 0.08 16.04 -5.90
CA SER A 350 -1.28 16.62 -5.78
C SER A 350 -2.37 15.57 -5.53
N ALA A 351 -2.26 14.38 -6.13
CA ALA A 351 -3.19 13.27 -5.87
C ALA A 351 -3.03 12.74 -4.43
N ILE A 352 -1.80 12.57 -3.95
CA ILE A 352 -1.51 12.16 -2.57
C ILE A 352 -2.00 13.24 -1.59
N LEU A 353 -1.77 14.53 -1.91
CA LEU A 353 -2.25 15.65 -1.09
C LEU A 353 -3.77 15.61 -0.93
N ARG A 354 -4.51 15.45 -2.03
CA ARG A 354 -5.97 15.28 -2.01
C ARG A 354 -6.38 14.13 -1.10
N MET A 355 -5.74 12.97 -1.21
CA MET A 355 -6.01 11.82 -0.35
C MET A 355 -5.78 12.16 1.14
N ALA A 356 -4.66 12.81 1.46
CA ALA A 356 -4.31 13.19 2.82
C ALA A 356 -5.27 14.23 3.44
N LEU A 357 -5.77 15.17 2.63
CA LEU A 357 -6.71 16.21 3.05
C LEU A 357 -8.05 15.63 3.54
N HIS A 358 -8.50 14.54 2.93
CA HIS A 358 -9.80 13.95 3.23
C HIS A 358 -9.74 12.64 4.02
N LEU A 359 -8.65 12.40 4.76
CA LEU A 359 -8.59 11.25 5.66
C LEU A 359 -9.72 11.33 6.71
N PRO A 360 -10.43 10.21 6.95
CA PRO A 360 -11.50 10.12 7.95
C PRO A 360 -10.92 10.11 9.38
N TYR A 361 -11.79 10.24 10.37
CA TYR A 361 -11.40 10.12 11.78
C TYR A 361 -10.79 8.74 12.06
N GLY A 362 -9.72 8.70 12.87
CA GLY A 362 -8.97 7.48 13.16
C GLY A 362 -7.83 7.17 12.17
N SER A 363 -7.84 7.79 10.99
CA SER A 363 -6.73 7.75 10.04
C SER A 363 -5.77 8.92 10.28
N GLN A 364 -4.47 8.69 10.05
CA GLN A 364 -3.42 9.71 10.18
C GLN A 364 -2.59 9.80 8.91
N SER A 365 -2.11 11.01 8.61
CA SER A 365 -1.04 11.20 7.64
C SER A 365 0.27 11.47 8.35
N LEU A 366 1.34 10.81 7.90
CA LEU A 366 2.69 10.95 8.43
C LEU A 366 3.58 11.45 7.29
N MET A 367 4.05 12.69 7.37
CA MET A 367 4.68 13.38 6.25
C MET A 367 6.10 13.83 6.58
N LEU A 368 7.01 13.70 5.63
CA LEU A 368 8.31 14.38 5.66
C LEU A 368 8.11 15.86 5.32
N GLY A 369 8.44 16.76 6.24
CA GLY A 369 8.26 18.20 6.06
C GLY A 369 6.79 18.63 6.06
N GLU A 370 6.02 18.10 7.01
CA GLU A 370 4.58 18.31 7.19
C GLU A 370 4.19 19.79 7.13
N ALA A 371 4.96 20.68 7.76
CA ALA A 371 4.69 22.12 7.75
C ALA A 371 4.66 22.71 6.33
N THR A 372 5.53 22.23 5.44
CA THR A 372 5.58 22.65 4.03
C THR A 372 4.38 22.14 3.26
N TRP A 373 4.00 20.87 3.49
CA TRP A 373 2.78 20.28 2.92
C TRP A 373 1.55 21.08 3.35
N ARG A 374 1.43 21.40 4.64
CA ARG A 374 0.30 22.16 5.20
C ARG A 374 0.22 23.58 4.65
N ALA A 375 1.34 24.31 4.64
CA ALA A 375 1.37 25.67 4.10
C ALA A 375 0.97 25.69 2.61
N SER A 376 1.50 24.74 1.83
CA SER A 376 1.23 24.66 0.40
C SER A 376 -0.20 24.24 0.09
N ALA A 377 -0.74 23.27 0.85
CA ALA A 377 -2.15 22.90 0.79
C ALA A 377 -3.06 24.11 1.07
N GLY A 378 -2.71 24.91 2.07
CA GLY A 378 -3.39 26.17 2.37
C GLY A 378 -3.40 27.14 1.19
N HIS A 379 -2.25 27.35 0.54
CA HIS A 379 -2.18 28.23 -0.64
C HIS A 379 -3.01 27.71 -1.83
N GLU A 380 -2.90 26.41 -2.15
CA GLU A 380 -3.63 25.81 -3.27
C GLU A 380 -5.14 25.77 -3.06
N LEU A 381 -5.60 25.56 -1.82
CA LEU A 381 -7.02 25.57 -1.47
C LEU A 381 -7.60 26.96 -1.22
N GLY A 382 -6.75 27.97 -1.02
CA GLY A 382 -7.20 29.26 -0.49
C GLY A 382 -7.67 29.14 0.97
N LEU A 383 -7.01 28.28 1.75
CA LEU A 383 -7.18 28.09 3.20
C LEU A 383 -8.50 27.45 3.65
N THR A 384 -9.37 26.99 2.74
CA THR A 384 -10.64 26.33 3.10
C THR A 384 -11.04 25.23 2.09
N PHE A 385 -11.76 24.21 2.56
CA PHE A 385 -12.48 23.29 1.68
C PHE A 385 -13.81 23.88 1.19
N GLY A 386 -14.28 24.90 1.89
CA GLY A 386 -15.51 25.65 1.64
C GLY A 386 -16.66 25.31 2.57
N SER A 387 -16.42 24.47 3.59
CA SER A 387 -17.42 24.11 4.60
C SER A 387 -17.36 25.06 5.79
N THR A 388 -16.16 25.35 6.30
CA THR A 388 -15.92 26.17 7.50
C THR A 388 -14.62 26.98 7.39
N GLU A 389 -14.45 27.97 8.26
CA GLU A 389 -13.20 28.74 8.38
C GLU A 389 -12.01 27.90 8.87
N THR A 390 -12.29 26.86 9.66
CA THR A 390 -11.29 26.02 10.32
C THR A 390 -11.04 24.69 9.62
N ASP A 391 -11.44 24.58 8.35
CA ASP A 391 -11.39 23.34 7.57
C ASP A 391 -10.01 22.66 7.56
N LEU A 392 -8.93 23.46 7.61
CA LEU A 392 -7.55 22.97 7.59
C LEU A 392 -6.89 22.88 8.99
N SER A 393 -7.56 23.33 10.05
CA SER A 393 -6.97 23.44 11.39
C SER A 393 -6.75 22.07 12.05
N ASN A 394 -7.65 21.12 11.83
CA ASN A 394 -7.68 19.82 12.53
C ASN A 394 -7.30 18.64 11.62
N LEU A 395 -6.45 18.86 10.62
CA LEU A 395 -5.95 17.77 9.77
C LEU A 395 -5.02 16.86 10.60
N PRO A 396 -5.25 15.53 10.60
CA PRO A 396 -4.50 14.55 11.39
C PRO A 396 -3.13 14.25 10.76
N TRP A 397 -2.37 15.30 10.44
CA TRP A 397 -1.06 15.21 9.81
C TRP A 397 0.02 15.42 10.86
N ASN A 398 1.04 14.59 10.82
CA ASN A 398 2.17 14.65 11.73
C ASN A 398 3.48 14.61 10.95
N GLU A 399 4.48 15.35 11.44
CA GLU A 399 5.86 15.23 10.94
C GLU A 399 6.35 13.80 11.18
N ASN A 400 6.96 13.22 10.15
CA ASN A 400 7.53 11.89 10.22
C ASN A 400 8.72 11.77 9.25
N PRO A 401 9.95 11.87 9.77
CA PRO A 401 11.16 11.72 8.97
C PRO A 401 11.55 10.24 8.75
N GLU A 402 10.75 9.27 9.24
CA GLU A 402 11.08 7.86 9.08
C GLU A 402 10.43 7.27 7.83
N GLY A 403 11.25 6.96 6.82
CA GLY A 403 10.87 6.16 5.66
C GLY A 403 10.92 4.66 5.97
N LEU A 404 9.83 3.94 5.71
CA LEU A 404 9.80 2.48 5.78
C LEU A 404 10.56 1.90 4.59
N THR A 405 11.31 0.81 4.82
CA THR A 405 12.12 0.13 3.80
C THR A 405 11.53 -1.26 3.53
N CYS A 406 10.29 -1.29 3.03
CA CYS A 406 9.65 -2.55 2.69
C CYS A 406 10.36 -3.19 1.48
N ALA A 407 10.42 -4.52 1.42
CA ALA A 407 11.02 -5.18 0.27
C ALA A 407 10.06 -5.26 -0.93
N LEU A 408 8.74 -5.10 -0.72
CA LEU A 408 7.71 -5.30 -1.74
C LEU A 408 7.27 -3.99 -2.41
N ASP A 409 8.23 -3.12 -2.69
CA ASP A 409 7.99 -1.82 -3.30
C ASP A 409 7.57 -1.95 -4.77
N LYS A 410 6.53 -1.20 -5.16
CA LYS A 410 6.19 -0.89 -6.55
C LYS A 410 6.95 0.37 -6.95
N GLU A 411 8.00 0.25 -7.74
CA GLU A 411 8.74 1.40 -8.25
C GLU A 411 8.10 2.01 -9.52
N PHE A 412 7.92 3.33 -9.53
CA PHE A 412 7.49 4.09 -10.70
C PHE A 412 8.72 4.56 -11.48
N LYS A 413 9.30 3.65 -12.28
CA LYS A 413 10.60 3.83 -12.95
C LYS A 413 10.67 5.02 -13.93
N THR A 414 9.53 5.54 -14.39
CA THR A 414 9.42 6.65 -15.34
C THR A 414 8.47 7.74 -14.81
N LEU A 415 8.64 8.97 -15.31
CA LEU A 415 7.69 10.05 -15.03
C LEU A 415 6.26 9.69 -15.46
N ARG A 416 6.12 9.02 -16.62
CA ARG A 416 4.82 8.56 -17.11
C ARG A 416 4.15 7.60 -16.14
N ALA A 417 4.89 6.64 -15.57
CA ALA A 417 4.34 5.71 -14.58
C ALA A 417 3.87 6.41 -13.30
N ALA A 418 4.55 7.48 -12.87
CA ALA A 418 4.10 8.29 -11.74
C ALA A 418 2.84 9.11 -12.09
N CYS A 419 2.72 9.61 -13.32
CA CYS A 419 1.48 10.25 -13.80
C CYS A 419 0.32 9.24 -13.89
N ASP A 420 0.56 8.04 -14.42
CA ASP A 420 -0.47 7.00 -14.51
C ASP A 420 -0.98 6.60 -13.13
N GLU A 421 -0.10 6.54 -12.11
CA GLU A 421 -0.51 6.34 -10.72
C GLU A 421 -1.33 7.52 -10.17
N ALA A 422 -0.95 8.76 -10.50
CA ALA A 422 -1.71 9.94 -10.09
C ALA A 422 -3.13 9.93 -10.68
N ASP A 423 -3.27 9.62 -11.97
CA ASP A 423 -4.55 9.47 -12.66
C ASP A 423 -5.38 8.33 -12.05
N ALA A 424 -4.74 7.18 -11.77
CA ALA A 424 -5.41 6.04 -11.15
C ALA A 424 -5.94 6.36 -9.74
N LEU A 425 -5.17 7.08 -8.92
CA LEU A 425 -5.61 7.57 -7.61
C LEU A 425 -6.77 8.57 -7.74
N ALA A 426 -6.66 9.53 -8.67
CA ALA A 426 -7.70 10.54 -8.87
C ALA A 426 -9.03 9.93 -9.31
N ASN A 427 -8.99 8.98 -10.24
CA ASN A 427 -10.18 8.27 -10.70
C ASN A 427 -10.82 7.46 -9.57
N ALA A 428 -10.01 6.71 -8.80
CA ALA A 428 -10.51 5.95 -7.65
C ALA A 428 -11.13 6.86 -6.57
N MET A 429 -10.51 8.02 -6.29
CA MET A 429 -11.06 9.01 -5.37
C MET A 429 -12.37 9.61 -5.87
N ASP A 430 -12.44 9.93 -7.16
CA ASP A 430 -13.67 10.44 -7.76
C ASP A 430 -14.78 9.40 -7.64
N ASP A 431 -14.51 8.13 -7.99
CA ASP A 431 -15.48 7.02 -7.95
C ASP A 431 -16.04 6.77 -6.57
N LEU A 432 -15.19 6.77 -5.54
CA LEU A 432 -15.65 6.63 -4.16
C LEU A 432 -16.56 7.79 -3.75
N VAL A 433 -16.17 9.04 -4.07
CA VAL A 433 -16.99 10.23 -3.74
C VAL A 433 -18.33 10.18 -4.45
N TRP A 434 -18.35 9.75 -5.71
CA TRP A 434 -19.58 9.66 -6.49
C TRP A 434 -20.54 8.61 -5.99
N GLN A 435 -20.05 7.41 -5.67
CA GLN A 435 -20.86 6.37 -5.06
C GLN A 435 -21.51 6.85 -3.76
N ARG A 436 -20.73 7.54 -2.92
CA ARG A 436 -21.23 8.13 -1.67
C ARG A 436 -22.20 9.28 -1.90
N LEU A 437 -22.00 10.08 -2.95
CA LEU A 437 -22.93 11.16 -3.31
C LEU A 437 -24.28 10.59 -3.75
N ILE A 438 -24.28 9.55 -4.59
CA ILE A 438 -25.52 8.86 -5.00
C ILE A 438 -26.28 8.36 -3.78
N GLN A 439 -25.58 7.66 -2.87
CA GLN A 439 -26.20 7.16 -1.64
C GLN A 439 -26.74 8.31 -0.78
N GLY A 440 -25.95 9.36 -0.55
CA GLY A 440 -26.37 10.49 0.28
C GLY A 440 -27.56 11.26 -0.30
N VAL A 441 -27.65 11.39 -1.63
CA VAL A 441 -28.82 11.99 -2.30
C VAL A 441 -30.05 11.10 -2.15
N ALA A 442 -29.91 9.79 -2.36
CA ALA A 442 -31.01 8.84 -2.14
C ALA A 442 -31.54 8.90 -0.70
N ASP A 443 -30.63 8.96 0.29
CA ASP A 443 -31.00 9.10 1.69
C ASP A 443 -31.78 10.40 1.94
N LYS A 444 -31.34 11.55 1.38
CA LYS A 444 -32.07 12.83 1.49
C LYS A 444 -33.47 12.77 0.88
N LEU A 445 -33.60 12.19 -0.32
CA LEU A 445 -34.89 12.04 -1.00
C LEU A 445 -35.87 11.20 -0.18
N ALA A 446 -35.39 10.15 0.49
CA ALA A 446 -36.21 9.31 1.37
C ALA A 446 -36.76 10.04 2.61
N PHE A 447 -36.17 11.18 3.00
CA PHE A 447 -36.66 12.00 4.12
C PHE A 447 -37.67 13.08 3.71
N ILE A 448 -37.96 13.25 2.42
CA ILE A 448 -38.96 14.22 1.95
C ILE A 448 -40.35 13.72 2.34
N SER A 449 -41.13 14.59 3.00
CA SER A 449 -42.44 14.21 3.57
C SER A 449 -43.55 14.07 2.53
N ASP A 450 -43.49 14.82 1.42
CA ASP A 450 -44.45 14.79 0.32
C ASP A 450 -43.99 13.77 -0.73
N SER A 451 -44.74 12.68 -0.91
CA SER A 451 -44.37 11.59 -1.84
C SER A 451 -44.28 12.07 -3.29
N ASP A 452 -45.22 12.92 -3.72
CA ASP A 452 -45.26 13.41 -5.11
C ASP A 452 -44.04 14.29 -5.43
N LEU A 453 -43.59 15.09 -4.46
CA LEU A 453 -42.37 15.87 -4.58
C LEU A 453 -41.12 14.98 -4.60
N ALA A 454 -41.06 13.98 -3.71
CA ALA A 454 -39.95 13.02 -3.66
C ALA A 454 -39.82 12.27 -5.00
N ASP A 455 -40.91 11.72 -5.53
CA ASP A 455 -40.96 11.00 -6.80
C ASP A 455 -40.52 11.90 -7.99
N ALA A 456 -40.95 13.16 -7.98
CA ALA A 456 -40.55 14.13 -9.01
C ALA A 456 -39.05 14.46 -8.95
N MET A 457 -38.49 14.63 -7.75
CA MET A 457 -37.05 14.87 -7.57
C MET A 457 -36.22 13.63 -7.93
N GLU A 458 -36.68 12.43 -7.53
CA GLU A 458 -36.03 11.17 -7.87
C GLU A 458 -36.01 10.93 -9.38
N THR A 459 -37.11 11.20 -10.08
CA THR A 459 -37.19 11.07 -11.54
C THR A 459 -36.11 11.90 -12.24
N ILE A 460 -35.97 13.18 -11.87
CA ILE A 460 -34.93 14.06 -12.43
C ILE A 460 -33.53 13.56 -12.07
N TRP A 461 -33.35 13.07 -10.84
CA TRP A 461 -32.07 12.53 -10.42
C TRP A 461 -31.66 11.30 -11.22
N LEU A 462 -32.58 10.37 -11.47
CA LEU A 462 -32.34 9.19 -12.31
C LEU A 462 -31.99 9.58 -13.75
N ASP A 463 -32.66 10.58 -14.31
CA ASP A 463 -32.33 11.13 -15.64
C ASP A 463 -30.90 11.71 -15.67
N TRP A 464 -30.50 12.46 -14.63
CA TRP A 464 -29.15 12.99 -14.52
C TRP A 464 -28.12 11.87 -14.38
N LEU A 465 -28.39 10.85 -13.57
CA LEU A 465 -27.52 9.68 -13.43
C LEU A 465 -27.33 8.96 -14.76
N ALA A 466 -28.41 8.74 -15.52
CA ALA A 466 -28.34 8.16 -16.85
C ALA A 466 -27.48 9.02 -17.80
N ALA A 467 -27.63 10.34 -17.74
CA ALA A 467 -26.81 11.27 -18.52
C ALA A 467 -25.31 11.19 -18.13
N PHE A 468 -25.00 11.14 -16.84
CA PHE A 468 -23.61 11.00 -16.36
C PHE A 468 -22.98 9.67 -16.77
N VAL A 469 -23.74 8.57 -16.81
CA VAL A 469 -23.26 7.28 -17.33
C VAL A 469 -22.95 7.37 -18.82
N SER A 470 -23.78 8.09 -19.59
CA SER A 470 -23.56 8.28 -21.03
C SER A 470 -22.37 9.20 -21.36
N ALA A 471 -22.03 10.12 -20.45
CA ALA A 471 -20.95 11.10 -20.61
C ALA A 471 -20.14 11.26 -19.31
N PRO A 472 -19.20 10.35 -19.00
CA PRO A 472 -18.46 10.36 -17.72
C PRO A 472 -17.71 11.67 -17.43
N ASP A 473 -17.16 12.33 -18.46
CA ASP A 473 -16.47 13.61 -18.30
C ASP A 473 -17.37 14.72 -17.74
N SER A 474 -18.69 14.63 -17.94
CA SER A 474 -19.65 15.61 -17.43
C SER A 474 -19.80 15.54 -15.92
N ARG A 475 -19.59 14.36 -15.31
CA ARG A 475 -19.62 14.18 -13.86
C ARG A 475 -18.55 15.00 -13.17
N ARG A 476 -17.34 14.97 -13.72
CA ARG A 476 -16.22 15.73 -13.17
C ARG A 476 -16.48 17.23 -13.26
N LYS A 477 -16.93 17.72 -14.41
CA LYS A 477 -17.31 19.13 -14.63
C LYS A 477 -18.42 19.59 -13.68
N PHE A 478 -19.42 18.74 -13.45
CA PHE A 478 -20.50 19.01 -12.51
C PHE A 478 -19.95 19.24 -11.09
N LEU A 479 -19.11 18.33 -10.59
CA LEU A 479 -18.50 18.44 -9.25
C LEU A 479 -17.54 19.63 -9.14
N GLU A 480 -16.82 19.95 -10.22
CA GLU A 480 -15.95 21.12 -10.31
C GLU A 480 -16.75 22.42 -10.20
N GLN A 481 -17.87 22.55 -10.93
CA GLN A 481 -18.74 23.73 -10.86
C GLN A 481 -19.22 23.99 -9.43
N LEU A 482 -19.57 22.93 -8.70
CA LEU A 482 -20.05 23.04 -7.32
C LEU A 482 -18.97 23.55 -6.34
N LEU A 483 -17.71 23.17 -6.53
CA LEU A 483 -16.65 23.39 -5.53
C LEU A 483 -15.57 24.40 -5.93
N TYR A 484 -15.52 24.82 -7.20
CA TYR A 484 -14.50 25.71 -7.73
C TYR A 484 -15.14 26.82 -8.57
N PRO A 485 -15.61 27.90 -7.92
CA PRO A 485 -16.02 29.10 -8.64
C PRO A 485 -14.89 29.58 -9.56
N GLU A 486 -15.20 29.84 -10.84
CA GLU A 486 -14.20 30.26 -11.82
C GLU A 486 -13.48 31.55 -11.40
N THR A 487 -14.20 32.44 -10.73
CA THR A 487 -13.71 33.71 -10.18
C THR A 487 -12.61 33.53 -9.14
N GLU A 488 -12.56 32.40 -8.43
CA GLU A 488 -11.56 32.10 -7.40
C GLU A 488 -10.19 31.69 -7.97
N GLY A 489 -10.16 31.23 -9.23
CA GLY A 489 -8.92 30.91 -9.95
C GLY A 489 -8.11 29.76 -9.35
N LYS A 490 -8.75 28.90 -8.56
CA LYS A 490 -8.11 27.70 -8.00
C LYS A 490 -8.06 26.57 -9.03
N ASN A 491 -7.03 25.73 -8.95
CA ASN A 491 -6.83 24.65 -9.91
C ASN A 491 -7.79 23.47 -9.64
N ALA A 492 -8.93 23.46 -10.33
CA ALA A 492 -9.95 22.41 -10.23
C ALA A 492 -9.42 21.01 -10.62
N LYS A 493 -8.38 20.93 -11.48
CA LYS A 493 -7.82 19.63 -11.92
C LYS A 493 -7.21 18.83 -10.76
N HIS A 494 -6.62 19.49 -9.77
CA HIS A 494 -6.09 18.80 -8.58
C HIS A 494 -7.19 18.27 -7.65
N ALA A 495 -8.42 18.80 -7.76
CA ALA A 495 -9.58 18.39 -6.95
C ALA A 495 -9.33 18.35 -5.44
N LEU A 496 -8.48 19.23 -4.90
CA LEU A 496 -8.13 19.21 -3.48
C LEU A 496 -9.32 19.39 -2.51
N ARG A 497 -10.43 20.01 -2.95
CA ARG A 497 -11.71 20.11 -2.22
C ARG A 497 -12.63 18.91 -2.40
N LEU A 498 -12.39 18.03 -3.36
CA LEU A 498 -13.32 16.95 -3.70
C LEU A 498 -12.96 15.67 -2.93
N GLY A 499 -13.71 15.37 -1.87
CA GLY A 499 -13.47 14.18 -1.05
C GLY A 499 -14.48 14.01 0.09
N PRO A 500 -14.34 12.98 0.93
CA PRO A 500 -15.26 12.67 2.03
C PRO A 500 -15.66 13.85 2.93
N ARG A 501 -14.75 14.81 3.19
CA ARG A 501 -15.03 15.97 4.07
C ARG A 501 -16.01 17.00 3.47
N THR A 502 -16.14 17.03 2.14
CA THR A 502 -17.04 17.96 1.42
C THR A 502 -18.29 17.27 0.89
N LEU A 503 -18.47 15.97 1.19
CA LEU A 503 -19.60 15.19 0.71
C LEU A 503 -20.95 15.81 1.07
N GLU A 504 -21.13 16.31 2.30
CA GLU A 504 -22.39 16.92 2.72
C GLU A 504 -22.72 18.21 1.95
N LEU A 505 -21.71 19.00 1.55
CA LEU A 505 -21.91 20.16 0.69
C LEU A 505 -22.45 19.72 -0.68
N LEU A 506 -21.85 18.69 -1.26
CA LEU A 506 -22.26 18.15 -2.55
C LEU A 506 -23.68 17.58 -2.49
N VAL A 507 -23.99 16.78 -1.47
CA VAL A 507 -25.33 16.19 -1.27
C VAL A 507 -26.39 17.29 -1.13
N THR A 508 -26.13 18.28 -0.27
CA THR A 508 -27.04 19.42 -0.07
C THR A 508 -27.22 20.24 -1.35
N ALA A 509 -26.16 20.40 -2.14
CA ALA A 509 -26.21 21.10 -3.41
C ALA A 509 -27.07 20.36 -4.44
N VAL A 510 -26.88 19.05 -4.59
CA VAL A 510 -27.71 18.23 -5.48
C VAL A 510 -29.18 18.26 -5.06
N GLU A 511 -29.47 18.06 -3.78
CA GLU A 511 -30.84 18.15 -3.22
C GLU A 511 -31.49 19.49 -3.56
N THR A 512 -30.76 20.58 -3.35
CA THR A 512 -31.20 21.94 -3.68
C THR A 512 -31.46 22.11 -5.18
N MET A 513 -30.54 21.65 -6.02
CA MET A 513 -30.69 21.74 -7.48
C MET A 513 -31.88 20.94 -8.01
N LEU A 514 -32.11 19.74 -7.47
CA LEU A 514 -33.27 18.91 -7.82
C LEU A 514 -34.57 19.62 -7.45
N LEU A 515 -34.65 20.24 -6.27
CA LEU A 515 -35.83 21.00 -5.85
C LEU A 515 -36.13 22.17 -6.81
N VAL A 516 -35.09 22.93 -7.20
CA VAL A 516 -35.24 24.03 -8.16
C VAL A 516 -35.66 23.48 -9.53
N ALA A 517 -35.06 22.39 -10.00
CA ALA A 517 -35.41 21.77 -11.28
C ALA A 517 -36.89 21.33 -11.31
N VAL A 518 -37.39 20.70 -10.24
CA VAL A 518 -38.81 20.35 -10.10
C VAL A 518 -39.70 21.58 -10.08
N GLY A 519 -39.27 22.64 -9.38
CA GLY A 519 -40.00 23.89 -9.25
C GLY A 519 -40.13 24.68 -10.57
N MET A 520 -39.05 24.74 -11.34
CA MET A 520 -39.03 25.39 -12.66
C MET A 520 -39.85 24.60 -13.70
N GLY A 521 -39.95 23.29 -13.53
CA GLY A 521 -40.71 22.41 -14.41
C GLY A 521 -40.09 22.23 -15.80
N GLY A 522 -40.80 21.49 -16.66
CA GLY A 522 -40.33 21.12 -18.00
C GLY A 522 -39.77 19.69 -18.06
N THR A 523 -39.66 19.15 -19.28
CA THR A 523 -39.01 17.86 -19.57
C THR A 523 -37.56 18.09 -19.99
N ASN A 524 -36.66 17.15 -19.68
CA ASN A 524 -35.23 17.23 -19.98
C ASN A 524 -34.47 18.35 -19.23
N THR A 525 -34.73 18.53 -17.93
CA THR A 525 -33.90 19.37 -17.07
C THR A 525 -32.51 18.77 -16.94
N GLY A 526 -31.45 19.56 -17.18
CA GLY A 526 -30.07 19.17 -16.95
C GLY A 526 -29.48 19.89 -15.73
N TRP A 527 -28.36 19.39 -15.22
CA TRP A 527 -27.64 20.05 -14.11
C TRP A 527 -27.06 21.42 -14.50
N ASN A 528 -26.83 21.65 -15.79
CA ASN A 528 -26.22 22.87 -16.34
C ASN A 528 -27.21 23.78 -17.09
N SER A 529 -28.45 23.36 -17.30
CA SER A 529 -29.47 24.13 -18.02
C SER A 529 -30.87 23.65 -17.69
N PHE A 530 -31.79 24.59 -17.49
CA PHE A 530 -33.22 24.31 -17.33
C PHE A 530 -34.00 24.73 -18.59
N PRO A 531 -34.91 23.89 -19.11
CA PRO A 531 -35.77 24.24 -20.23
C PRO A 531 -36.53 25.55 -19.95
N GLY A 532 -36.53 26.47 -20.90
CA GLY A 532 -37.21 27.78 -20.76
C GLY A 532 -36.49 28.81 -19.87
N ALA A 533 -35.56 28.39 -19.00
CA ALA A 533 -34.78 29.29 -18.15
C ALA A 533 -33.31 29.45 -18.55
N GLY A 534 -32.78 28.51 -19.35
CA GLY A 534 -31.42 28.59 -19.89
C GLY A 534 -30.36 28.04 -18.93
N PRO A 535 -29.09 28.49 -19.08
CA PRO A 535 -27.97 27.98 -18.29
C PRO A 535 -28.15 28.13 -16.78
N VAL A 536 -27.58 27.20 -16.03
CA VAL A 536 -27.60 27.18 -14.55
C VAL A 536 -26.18 27.17 -14.02
N LEU A 537 -25.88 28.10 -13.12
CA LEU A 537 -24.66 28.09 -12.30
C LEU A 537 -25.03 27.67 -10.89
N SER A 538 -24.33 26.66 -10.35
CA SER A 538 -24.53 26.17 -8.99
C SER A 538 -23.20 26.10 -8.24
N ILE A 539 -23.14 26.69 -7.05
CA ILE A 539 -21.98 26.71 -6.16
C ILE A 539 -22.42 26.18 -4.79
N ALA A 540 -21.72 25.15 -4.32
CA ALA A 540 -21.99 24.47 -3.06
C ALA A 540 -21.27 25.06 -1.85
N LEU A 541 -20.26 25.90 -2.08
CA LEU A 541 -19.41 26.44 -1.04
C LEU A 541 -20.19 27.37 -0.10
N ARG A 542 -19.87 27.29 1.19
CA ARG A 542 -20.24 28.28 2.20
C ARG A 542 -19.13 29.31 2.40
N TYR A 543 -17.88 28.84 2.41
CA TYR A 543 -16.68 29.66 2.54
C TYR A 543 -15.82 29.57 1.29
N TRP A 544 -15.06 30.62 1.01
CA TRP A 544 -14.14 30.65 -0.12
C TRP A 544 -12.99 31.62 0.17
N SER A 545 -12.01 31.69 -0.75
CA SER A 545 -10.81 32.51 -0.58
C SER A 545 -10.87 33.90 -1.22
N GLY A 546 -11.94 34.16 -1.98
CA GLY A 546 -12.13 35.39 -2.73
C GLY A 546 -11.73 35.33 -4.20
N PRO A 547 -11.96 36.41 -4.95
CA PRO A 547 -11.66 36.45 -6.36
C PRO A 547 -10.15 36.46 -6.61
N THR A 548 -9.78 35.90 -7.76
CA THR A 548 -8.41 35.82 -8.26
C THR A 548 -7.74 37.19 -8.25
N GLY A 549 -6.45 37.22 -7.86
CA GLY A 549 -5.65 38.45 -7.84
C GLY A 549 -5.79 39.29 -6.57
N LYS A 550 -6.74 38.97 -5.68
CA LYS A 550 -6.78 39.51 -4.31
C LYS A 550 -6.04 38.60 -3.33
N THR A 551 -5.65 39.15 -2.18
CA THR A 551 -5.04 38.37 -1.09
C THR A 551 -6.03 37.30 -0.62
N PRO A 552 -5.65 36.00 -0.62
CA PRO A 552 -6.53 34.94 -0.17
C PRO A 552 -6.86 35.10 1.31
N LEU A 553 -8.14 35.18 1.63
CA LEU A 553 -8.65 35.21 3.00
C LEU A 553 -9.93 34.38 3.06
N VAL A 554 -10.01 33.46 4.03
CA VAL A 554 -11.22 32.67 4.25
C VAL A 554 -12.33 33.58 4.75
N ARG A 555 -13.47 33.54 4.08
CA ARG A 555 -14.66 34.34 4.40
C ARG A 555 -15.92 33.66 3.89
N GLU A 556 -17.06 34.04 4.43
CA GLU A 556 -18.33 33.51 3.92
C GLU A 556 -18.55 34.03 2.49
N LEU A 557 -19.15 33.18 1.66
CA LEU A 557 -19.43 33.54 0.27
C LEU A 557 -20.42 34.71 0.19
N SER A 558 -21.27 34.88 1.21
CA SER A 558 -22.18 36.02 1.36
C SER A 558 -21.52 37.33 1.76
N ASP A 559 -20.24 37.33 2.17
CA ASP A 559 -19.54 38.57 2.55
C ASP A 559 -19.13 39.41 1.32
N ASP A 560 -19.09 38.79 0.14
CA ASP A 560 -18.78 39.45 -1.13
C ASP A 560 -20.06 39.67 -1.95
N HIS A 561 -20.12 40.78 -2.71
CA HIS A 561 -21.20 41.04 -3.65
C HIS A 561 -21.35 39.90 -4.67
N LEU A 562 -22.59 39.53 -5.02
CA LEU A 562 -22.89 38.37 -5.87
C LEU A 562 -22.01 38.29 -7.13
N MET A 563 -21.88 39.39 -7.87
CA MET A 563 -21.09 39.48 -9.11
C MET A 563 -19.60 39.21 -8.92
N THR A 564 -19.06 39.41 -7.71
CA THR A 564 -17.68 39.03 -7.37
C THR A 564 -17.52 37.51 -7.38
N VAL A 565 -18.56 36.78 -6.98
CA VAL A 565 -18.58 35.32 -6.91
C VAL A 565 -18.90 34.71 -8.27
N VAL A 566 -19.95 35.19 -8.94
CA VAL A 566 -20.45 34.58 -10.19
C VAL A 566 -19.83 35.14 -11.47
N GLY A 567 -19.09 36.25 -11.35
CA GLY A 567 -18.47 36.93 -12.47
C GLY A 567 -19.40 37.90 -13.20
N PRO A 568 -18.88 38.66 -14.18
CA PRO A 568 -19.58 39.78 -14.83
C PRO A 568 -20.70 39.36 -15.81
N SER A 569 -20.80 38.08 -16.15
CA SER A 569 -21.83 37.54 -17.05
C SER A 569 -22.42 36.24 -16.49
N PRO A 570 -23.23 36.34 -15.42
CA PRO A 570 -23.77 35.18 -14.73
C PRO A 570 -24.80 34.43 -15.57
N ALA A 571 -24.98 33.15 -15.22
CA ALA A 571 -26.09 32.35 -15.73
C ALA A 571 -27.43 32.96 -15.29
N PRO A 572 -28.52 32.83 -16.08
CA PRO A 572 -29.85 33.30 -15.69
C PRO A 572 -30.36 32.72 -14.36
N VAL A 573 -29.98 31.48 -14.05
CA VAL A 573 -30.28 30.82 -12.79
C VAL A 573 -28.99 30.58 -12.01
N VAL A 574 -28.92 31.13 -10.80
CA VAL A 574 -27.80 30.97 -9.88
C VAL A 574 -28.27 30.30 -8.60
N ILE A 575 -27.61 29.22 -8.22
CA ILE A 575 -27.92 28.43 -7.03
C ILE A 575 -26.70 28.44 -6.10
N LEU A 576 -26.87 28.97 -4.89
CA LEU A 576 -25.83 29.06 -3.86
C LEU A 576 -26.27 28.25 -2.64
N SER A 577 -26.13 26.93 -2.73
CA SER A 577 -26.67 25.99 -1.73
C SER A 577 -25.92 25.99 -0.39
N GLY A 578 -24.69 26.52 -0.37
CA GLY A 578 -23.92 26.73 0.86
C GLY A 578 -24.25 28.03 1.60
N VAL A 579 -24.93 28.98 0.94
CA VAL A 579 -25.15 30.34 1.46
C VAL A 579 -26.43 30.41 2.29
N SER A 580 -26.30 31.01 3.48
CA SER A 580 -27.42 31.20 4.41
C SER A 580 -28.05 32.59 4.32
N ALA A 581 -27.38 33.57 3.70
CA ALA A 581 -27.96 34.89 3.42
C ALA A 581 -29.17 34.78 2.48
N SER A 582 -30.12 35.71 2.56
CA SER A 582 -31.28 35.71 1.67
C SER A 582 -30.88 36.17 0.26
N PRO A 583 -31.62 35.79 -0.80
CA PRO A 583 -31.34 36.27 -2.15
C PRO A 583 -31.40 37.79 -2.27
N SER A 584 -32.24 38.47 -1.48
CA SER A 584 -32.34 39.94 -1.47
C SER A 584 -31.09 40.60 -0.90
N ASP A 585 -30.50 40.02 0.16
CA ASP A 585 -29.28 40.54 0.78
C ASP A 585 -28.08 40.45 -0.17
N LEU A 586 -28.00 39.39 -0.99
CA LEU A 586 -26.90 39.19 -1.95
C LEU A 586 -27.00 40.09 -3.19
N MET A 587 -28.21 40.55 -3.51
CA MET A 587 -28.50 41.40 -4.67
C MET A 587 -28.48 42.89 -4.30
N ASP A 588 -28.14 43.23 -3.05
CA ASP A 588 -28.21 44.57 -2.48
C ASP A 588 -29.56 45.27 -2.74
N ALA A 589 -30.66 44.51 -2.83
CA ALA A 589 -31.97 45.03 -3.17
C ALA A 589 -32.59 45.73 -1.95
N GLY A 590 -32.47 47.07 -1.89
CA GLY A 590 -33.09 47.90 -0.87
C GLY A 590 -34.59 48.11 -1.09
N MET A 591 -35.30 48.52 -0.03
CA MET A 591 -36.74 48.88 -0.09
C MET A 591 -37.06 50.09 -1.00
N ALA A 592 -36.04 50.76 -1.54
CA ALA A 592 -36.15 51.95 -2.39
C ALA A 592 -35.59 51.74 -3.80
N ASP A 593 -35.13 50.54 -4.16
CA ASP A 593 -34.57 50.31 -5.48
C ASP A 593 -35.68 49.95 -6.47
N ASP A 594 -35.92 50.86 -7.41
CA ASP A 594 -36.83 50.62 -8.53
C ASP A 594 -36.32 49.44 -9.37
N ALA A 595 -37.18 48.45 -9.61
CA ALA A 595 -36.91 47.30 -10.48
C ALA A 595 -36.47 47.69 -11.92
N GLU A 596 -36.64 48.97 -12.28
CA GLU A 596 -36.20 49.59 -13.53
C GLU A 596 -34.68 49.87 -13.58
N ALA A 597 -34.04 50.17 -12.44
CA ALA A 597 -32.60 50.48 -12.39
C ALA A 597 -31.73 49.23 -12.63
N PHE A 598 -32.15 48.07 -12.13
CA PHE A 598 -31.41 46.80 -12.23
C PHE A 598 -31.39 46.16 -13.62
N ASN A 599 -32.25 46.62 -14.54
CA ASN A 599 -32.42 46.03 -15.87
C ASN A 599 -32.02 46.98 -17.01
N SER A 600 -31.35 48.09 -16.70
CA SER A 600 -30.79 49.02 -17.68
C SER A 600 -29.65 48.38 -18.49
N MET A 601 -29.56 48.67 -19.79
CA MET A 601 -28.46 48.18 -20.64
C MET A 601 -27.06 48.69 -20.22
N ALA A 602 -27.00 49.70 -19.35
CA ALA A 602 -25.75 50.26 -18.83
C ALA A 602 -25.28 49.58 -17.53
N VAL A 603 -26.05 48.65 -16.96
CA VAL A 603 -25.77 47.96 -15.69
C VAL A 603 -25.31 46.51 -15.96
N GLU A 604 -24.45 45.97 -15.09
CA GLU A 604 -23.98 44.58 -15.19
C GLU A 604 -25.16 43.60 -15.27
N ARG A 605 -25.05 42.57 -16.14
CA ARG A 605 -26.13 41.58 -16.30
C ARG A 605 -26.32 40.81 -15.00
N GLN A 606 -27.48 40.96 -14.38
CA GLN A 606 -27.84 40.20 -13.19
C GLN A 606 -28.56 38.88 -13.51
N PRO A 607 -28.43 37.86 -12.65
CA PRO A 607 -29.21 36.63 -12.77
C PRO A 607 -30.71 36.91 -12.57
N LEU A 608 -31.55 36.18 -13.31
CA LEU A 608 -33.01 36.28 -13.21
C LEU A 608 -33.55 35.60 -11.97
N LEU A 609 -32.90 34.51 -11.53
CA LEU A 609 -33.27 33.75 -10.34
C LEU A 609 -32.01 33.46 -9.52
N VAL A 610 -32.03 33.88 -8.26
CA VAL A 610 -30.99 33.56 -7.27
C VAL A 610 -31.62 32.74 -6.16
N VAL A 611 -31.05 31.58 -5.90
CA VAL A 611 -31.56 30.62 -4.91
C VAL A 611 -30.48 30.38 -3.86
N THR A 612 -30.82 30.58 -2.59
CA THR A 612 -29.94 30.28 -1.46
C THR A 612 -30.56 29.25 -0.53
N ARG A 613 -29.77 28.66 0.37
CA ARG A 613 -30.25 27.63 1.30
C ARG A 613 -31.36 28.13 2.22
N SER A 614 -31.26 29.37 2.69
CA SER A 614 -32.26 29.97 3.58
C SER A 614 -33.59 30.20 2.89
N GLY A 615 -33.58 30.56 1.60
CA GLY A 615 -34.78 30.71 0.78
C GLY A 615 -35.56 29.40 0.62
N LEU A 616 -34.87 28.26 0.64
CA LEU A 616 -35.46 26.93 0.39
C LEU A 616 -35.78 26.12 1.64
N PHE A 617 -35.30 26.52 2.81
CA PHE A 617 -35.42 25.73 4.03
C PHE A 617 -36.87 25.31 4.36
N LYS A 618 -37.85 26.20 4.11
CA LYS A 618 -39.28 25.90 4.33
C LYS A 618 -39.83 24.89 3.32
N HIS A 619 -39.40 24.98 2.06
CA HIS A 619 -39.83 24.10 0.99
C HIS A 619 -39.20 22.70 1.08
N LEU A 620 -37.94 22.60 1.52
CA LEU A 620 -37.29 21.32 1.77
C LEU A 620 -37.91 20.54 2.94
N ARG A 621 -38.42 21.24 3.97
CA ARG A 621 -39.04 20.59 5.14
C ARG A 621 -40.52 20.29 4.98
N ASN A 622 -41.28 21.25 4.45
CA ASN A 622 -42.75 21.21 4.49
C ASN A 622 -43.38 21.50 3.11
N GLY A 623 -42.59 21.57 2.04
CA GLY A 623 -43.10 21.85 0.69
C GLY A 623 -43.82 20.65 0.10
N THR A 624 -44.93 20.92 -0.59
CA THR A 624 -45.57 19.98 -1.52
C THR A 624 -45.15 20.29 -2.95
N LEU A 625 -45.27 19.32 -3.86
CA LEU A 625 -45.00 19.52 -5.30
C LEU A 625 -45.68 20.78 -5.87
N ALA A 626 -46.96 20.99 -5.54
CA ALA A 626 -47.73 22.15 -5.98
C ALA A 626 -47.16 23.47 -5.42
N SER A 627 -46.81 23.49 -4.14
CA SER A 627 -46.28 24.70 -3.48
C SER A 627 -44.91 25.11 -4.05
N VAL A 628 -44.04 24.13 -4.35
CA VAL A 628 -42.71 24.34 -4.89
C VAL A 628 -42.80 24.88 -6.33
N ARG A 629 -43.63 24.27 -7.17
CA ARG A 629 -43.87 24.75 -8.54
C ARG A 629 -44.46 26.15 -8.56
N LEU A 630 -45.45 26.44 -7.71
CA LEU A 630 -46.04 27.77 -7.60
C LEU A 630 -44.99 28.81 -7.20
N HIS A 631 -44.16 28.50 -6.20
CA HIS A 631 -43.13 29.42 -5.72
C HIS A 631 -42.15 29.84 -6.82
N PHE A 632 -41.52 28.87 -7.49
CA PHE A 632 -40.52 29.15 -8.50
C PHE A 632 -41.10 29.73 -9.79
N SER A 633 -42.27 29.25 -10.24
CA SER A 633 -42.94 29.83 -11.42
C SER A 633 -43.33 31.29 -11.22
N THR A 634 -43.85 31.65 -10.03
CA THR A 634 -44.20 33.04 -9.70
C THR A 634 -42.96 33.93 -9.71
N GLN A 635 -41.90 33.54 -8.99
CA GLN A 635 -40.66 34.30 -8.95
C GLN A 635 -40.03 34.48 -10.34
N TRP A 636 -40.02 33.42 -11.14
CA TRP A 636 -39.49 33.47 -12.50
C TRP A 636 -40.29 34.42 -13.40
N GLN A 637 -41.62 34.31 -13.39
CA GLN A 637 -42.49 35.16 -14.22
C GLN A 637 -42.39 36.64 -13.84
N GLU A 638 -42.38 36.96 -12.54
CA GLU A 638 -42.21 38.33 -12.04
C GLU A 638 -40.89 38.94 -12.51
N ARG A 639 -39.78 38.19 -12.44
CA ARG A 639 -38.45 38.65 -12.85
C ARG A 639 -38.30 38.79 -14.35
N VAL A 640 -38.88 37.87 -15.14
CA VAL A 640 -38.91 37.97 -16.60
C VAL A 640 -39.74 39.19 -17.04
N ALA A 641 -40.91 39.41 -16.43
CA ALA A 641 -41.76 40.55 -16.72
C ALA A 641 -41.06 41.88 -16.37
N ALA A 642 -40.45 41.98 -15.19
CA ALA A 642 -39.69 43.17 -14.78
C ALA A 642 -38.56 43.50 -15.77
N ARG A 643 -37.84 42.48 -16.26
CA ARG A 643 -36.78 42.66 -17.26
C ARG A 643 -37.32 43.11 -18.61
N GLN A 644 -38.45 42.55 -19.06
CA GLN A 644 -39.08 42.96 -20.32
C GLN A 644 -39.57 44.41 -20.26
N LEU A 645 -40.20 44.80 -19.14
CA LEU A 645 -40.64 46.18 -18.92
C LEU A 645 -39.47 47.16 -18.93
N ALA A 646 -38.38 46.82 -18.25
CA ALA A 646 -37.18 47.66 -18.27
C ALA A 646 -36.59 47.77 -19.68
N ILE A 647 -36.50 46.68 -20.45
CA ILE A 647 -36.06 46.76 -21.86
C ILE A 647 -36.97 47.69 -22.67
N GLN A 648 -38.30 47.63 -22.47
CA GLN A 648 -39.27 48.49 -23.16
C GLN A 648 -39.21 49.95 -22.73
N SER A 649 -38.83 50.26 -21.49
CA SER A 649 -38.68 51.63 -20.99
C SER A 649 -37.45 52.39 -21.53
N TYR A 650 -36.49 51.67 -22.14
CA TYR A 650 -35.24 52.22 -22.69
C TYR A 650 -35.17 52.23 -24.23
N VAL A 651 -36.20 51.75 -24.92
CA VAL A 651 -36.39 51.86 -26.39
C VAL A 651 -37.36 52.99 -26.68
#